data_AF-A0A953AGR0-F1
#
_entry.id   AF-A0A953AGR0-F1
#
_cell.length_a   1.000
_cell.length_b   1.000
_cell.length_c   1.000
_cell.angle_alpha   90.00
_cell.angle_beta   90.00
_cell.angle_gamma   90.00
#
_symmetry.space_group_name_H-M   'P 1'
#
loop_
_entity.id
_entity.type
_entity.pdbx_description
1 polymer ?
#
loop_
_entity_poly.entity_id
_entity_poly.type
_entity_poly.pdbx_seq_one_letter_code
_entity_poly.pdbx_strand_id
1 'polypeptide(L)'
;MARAESAVGDLEATTLRSQEQQQQEDEYLFGWNPTPGIVSVWANRSGEAVVWRREGERVLCLRERFWPWVLTTSLADLEHLGRRLRPVTALPPSPAASPPGLVYYRELDGPGGTYRFLLFCDDLSRLERLLLQGARRRLGRRLTSLAELEHCYAVGPVEQYLMQTGQVYFRGLAYEHLHRLQLDLETTALDPHRGRIFLAAVRDSRGLETTLEAPHEEDEPRLIRELCNLICQRDPDVIENHNLFGFDLPFLEERARVLGVPLVMGRQGAPEAARRLHRYQETLAIGPEARRRLRYSVAGRELVDTLDAVRRHDFVVRDMPSYALKDVARYFGIASAERTYIAGMDIVETYRRDPERVRRYALDDVEEVDGLSRRLLGAPFALASMAPRRYERLVSAGPAMGVLEPILVRSYLRAGAALPCPSGEKAQGDGLYEGGAVHLFATGVAEHVVKADVASLYPSLMRTFAIGPRCDRLGVLLSILGRLTDLRLQHKEAARLAPPGSIEANHHAATQAAMKILINAAYGYMGAGKMALFADSQAAAEVTRRGRAILDQVVGALRARGLALIEADTDGVYFAVPPEWDEEQERSLVAEIGSGLPPGIRLEYEGRYRAMFSHEVKNYALLTYDGRLIVHGVALRSSRAEPFGERFLRRALLATMLGKVDEVRAAYLETVGALRSRALPAADVATQVRLTKTPEAYFAARQTHQEPAYEALIRAGRRHWFPGERVRFYRTAEKQYVWLPDENTEEVPAGQEWLSLASTSSEEETPLMAVERARQTSKELAERRDYDVEYYIRLLTSSYAARLRKAFAPEDFEALFREDRQLALFAETRPLEQIQPRWIRCQLPRQDQGESKVTGETGSKGDGT
;
A
#
# COMPACT_ATOMS: atom_id res chain seq x y z
N MET A 1 48.34 29.27 -25.57
CA MET A 1 48.20 27.80 -25.71
C MET A 1 48.18 27.10 -24.36
N ALA A 2 49.19 27.24 -23.49
CA ALA A 2 49.23 26.57 -22.17
C ALA A 2 48.02 26.81 -21.23
N ARG A 3 47.38 27.99 -21.26
CA ARG A 3 46.13 28.27 -20.49
C ARG A 3 44.87 27.64 -21.11
N ALA A 4 44.87 27.40 -22.42
CA ALA A 4 43.77 26.72 -23.10
C ALA A 4 43.87 25.19 -22.91
N GLU A 5 45.08 24.64 -22.93
CA GLU A 5 45.34 23.23 -22.63
C GLU A 5 45.03 22.87 -21.16
N SER A 6 45.31 23.77 -20.20
CA SER A 6 44.91 23.61 -18.79
C SER A 6 43.39 23.64 -18.59
N ALA A 7 42.67 24.54 -19.27
CA ALA A 7 41.22 24.62 -19.17
C ALA A 7 40.52 23.41 -19.82
N VAL A 8 41.07 22.89 -20.92
CA VAL A 8 40.59 21.65 -21.56
C VAL A 8 40.87 20.43 -20.67
N GLY A 9 42.04 20.35 -20.03
CA GLY A 9 42.35 19.29 -19.07
C GLY A 9 41.46 19.30 -17.82
N ASP A 10 41.10 20.48 -17.30
CA ASP A 10 40.17 20.61 -16.17
C ASP A 10 38.72 20.26 -16.54
N LEU A 11 38.29 20.58 -17.77
CA LEU A 11 36.99 20.18 -18.33
C LEU A 11 36.91 18.65 -18.57
N GLU A 12 37.96 18.05 -19.11
CA GLU A 12 38.05 16.60 -19.32
C GLU A 12 38.07 15.85 -17.98
N ALA A 13 38.85 16.32 -17.00
CA ALA A 13 38.89 15.72 -15.65
C ALA A 13 37.56 15.85 -14.89
N THR A 14 36.85 16.98 -15.06
CA THR A 14 35.51 17.19 -14.48
C THR A 14 34.47 16.28 -15.13
N THR A 15 34.55 16.11 -16.47
CA THR A 15 33.67 15.21 -17.23
C THR A 15 33.90 13.75 -16.87
N LEU A 16 35.16 13.31 -16.76
CA LEU A 16 35.52 11.96 -16.33
C LEU A 16 35.03 11.65 -14.90
N ARG A 17 35.25 12.58 -13.95
CA ARG A 17 34.73 12.43 -12.58
C ARG A 17 33.20 12.35 -12.54
N SER A 18 32.51 13.10 -13.40
CA SER A 18 31.04 13.02 -13.51
C SER A 18 30.55 11.68 -14.08
N GLN A 19 31.31 11.09 -15.01
CA GLN A 19 30.98 9.78 -15.60
C GLN A 19 31.23 8.64 -14.61
N GLU A 20 32.35 8.67 -13.88
CA GLU A 20 32.65 7.69 -12.83
C GLU A 20 31.62 7.73 -11.69
N GLN A 21 31.25 8.93 -11.25
CA GLN A 21 30.21 9.11 -10.25
C GLN A 21 28.85 8.59 -10.73
N GLN A 22 28.46 8.90 -11.96
CA GLN A 22 27.21 8.40 -12.54
C GLN A 22 27.23 6.87 -12.69
N GLN A 23 28.36 6.28 -13.11
CA GLN A 23 28.51 4.84 -13.18
C GLN A 23 28.35 4.18 -11.80
N GLN A 24 28.95 4.77 -10.77
CA GLN A 24 28.82 4.29 -9.39
C GLN A 24 27.37 4.38 -8.88
N GLU A 25 26.67 5.48 -9.17
CA GLU A 25 25.24 5.65 -8.86
C GLU A 25 24.37 4.60 -9.56
N ASP A 26 24.66 4.30 -10.83
CA ASP A 26 23.97 3.26 -11.59
C ASP A 26 24.28 1.86 -11.04
N GLU A 27 25.52 1.58 -10.61
CA GLU A 27 25.87 0.32 -9.95
C GLU A 27 25.16 0.16 -8.60
N TYR A 28 25.03 1.23 -7.82
CA TYR A 28 24.25 1.21 -6.58
C TYR A 28 22.78 0.91 -6.86
N LEU A 29 22.17 1.61 -7.81
CA LEU A 29 20.75 1.49 -8.09
C LEU A 29 20.38 0.19 -8.82
N PHE A 30 21.08 -0.14 -9.90
CA PHE A 30 20.73 -1.25 -10.79
C PHE A 30 21.60 -2.50 -10.59
N GLY A 31 22.69 -2.42 -9.83
CA GLY A 31 23.69 -3.48 -9.72
C GLY A 31 24.70 -3.46 -10.87
N TRP A 32 25.87 -4.07 -10.62
CA TRP A 32 27.03 -4.06 -11.52
C TRP A 32 27.06 -5.19 -12.55
N ASN A 33 26.12 -6.14 -12.50
CA ASN A 33 26.04 -7.21 -13.49
C ASN A 33 24.99 -6.87 -14.56
N PRO A 34 25.39 -6.65 -15.82
CA PRO A 34 24.50 -6.19 -16.87
C PRO A 34 23.65 -7.29 -17.50
N THR A 35 23.69 -8.52 -16.98
CA THR A 35 22.97 -9.68 -17.55
C THR A 35 21.48 -9.35 -17.78
N PRO A 36 21.01 -9.33 -19.04
CA PRO A 36 19.64 -8.97 -19.35
C PRO A 36 18.71 -10.18 -19.30
N GLY A 37 17.42 -9.90 -19.24
CA GLY A 37 16.37 -10.88 -19.47
C GLY A 37 16.12 -11.84 -18.31
N ILE A 38 16.69 -11.65 -17.12
CA ILE A 38 16.44 -12.53 -15.96
C ILE A 38 14.96 -12.47 -15.59
N VAL A 39 14.26 -13.59 -15.71
CA VAL A 39 12.82 -13.71 -15.41
C VAL A 39 12.53 -14.45 -14.11
N SER A 40 13.45 -15.29 -13.63
CA SER A 40 13.35 -15.95 -12.33
C SER A 40 14.71 -16.41 -11.82
N VAL A 41 14.89 -16.43 -10.51
CA VAL A 41 16.07 -16.96 -9.82
C VAL A 41 15.65 -17.90 -8.69
N TRP A 42 16.16 -19.11 -8.74
CA TRP A 42 16.09 -20.06 -7.63
C TRP A 42 17.47 -20.20 -7.00
N ALA A 43 17.53 -20.22 -5.68
CA ALA A 43 18.77 -20.47 -4.95
C ALA A 43 18.51 -21.26 -3.68
N ASN A 44 19.48 -22.06 -3.24
CA ASN A 44 19.37 -22.88 -2.05
C ASN A 44 20.46 -22.58 -1.01
N ARG A 45 20.32 -23.25 0.13
CA ARG A 45 21.18 -23.05 1.31
C ARG A 45 22.59 -23.58 1.13
N SER A 46 22.82 -24.49 0.17
CA SER A 46 24.15 -25.03 -0.19
C SER A 46 24.89 -24.19 -1.23
N GLY A 47 24.41 -22.97 -1.53
CA GLY A 47 25.10 -22.05 -2.44
C GLY A 47 24.93 -22.39 -3.92
N GLU A 48 23.85 -23.07 -4.31
CA GLU A 48 23.51 -23.31 -5.72
C GLU A 48 22.44 -22.32 -6.15
N ALA A 49 22.59 -21.77 -7.35
CA ALA A 49 21.62 -20.90 -7.99
C ALA A 49 21.30 -21.39 -9.40
N VAL A 50 20.04 -21.21 -9.80
CA VAL A 50 19.56 -21.42 -11.17
C VAL A 50 18.89 -20.13 -11.62
N VAL A 51 19.35 -19.59 -12.74
CA VAL A 51 18.88 -18.34 -13.33
C VAL A 51 18.22 -18.64 -14.66
N TRP A 52 16.97 -18.19 -14.81
CA TRP A 52 16.24 -18.28 -16.07
C TRP A 52 16.24 -16.92 -16.76
N ARG A 53 16.64 -16.91 -18.04
CA ARG A 53 16.72 -15.71 -18.86
C ARG A 53 15.85 -15.84 -20.09
N ARG A 54 15.01 -14.84 -20.36
CA ARG A 54 14.21 -14.75 -21.58
C ARG A 54 14.99 -14.04 -22.68
N GLU A 55 15.09 -14.70 -23.83
CA GLU A 55 15.63 -14.15 -25.08
C GLU A 55 14.57 -14.36 -26.18
N GLY A 56 13.72 -13.34 -26.36
CA GLY A 56 12.50 -13.45 -27.18
C GLY A 56 11.57 -14.53 -26.66
N GLU A 57 11.28 -15.52 -27.50
CA GLU A 57 10.38 -16.63 -27.16
C GLU A 57 11.02 -17.74 -26.33
N ARG A 58 12.36 -17.75 -26.19
CA ARG A 58 13.08 -18.84 -25.52
C ARG A 58 13.48 -18.43 -24.10
N VAL A 59 13.53 -19.43 -23.21
CA VAL A 59 14.08 -19.27 -21.86
C VAL A 59 15.35 -20.11 -21.73
N LEU A 60 16.47 -19.45 -21.49
CA LEU A 60 17.75 -20.07 -21.17
C LEU A 60 17.85 -20.35 -19.68
N CYS A 61 18.49 -21.46 -19.31
CA CYS A 61 18.71 -21.85 -17.92
C CYS A 61 20.22 -21.89 -17.64
N LEU A 62 20.67 -21.12 -16.65
CA LEU A 62 22.06 -21.06 -16.21
C LEU A 62 22.16 -21.60 -14.79
N ARG A 63 23.17 -22.43 -14.52
CA ARG A 63 23.47 -22.94 -13.17
C ARG A 63 24.73 -22.27 -12.67
N GLU A 64 24.64 -21.65 -11.50
CA GLU A 64 25.72 -20.92 -10.87
C GLU A 64 25.89 -21.37 -9.42
N ARG A 65 27.02 -20.97 -8.82
CA ARG A 65 27.28 -21.13 -7.40
C ARG A 65 27.60 -19.79 -6.78
N PHE A 66 27.18 -19.61 -5.54
CA PHE A 66 27.50 -18.46 -4.71
C PHE A 66 27.85 -18.93 -3.30
N TRP A 67 28.46 -18.06 -2.51
CA TRP A 67 28.85 -18.39 -1.14
C TRP A 67 27.76 -17.96 -0.17
N PRO A 68 27.07 -18.88 0.52
CA PRO A 68 26.17 -18.51 1.59
C PRO A 68 26.87 -17.68 2.66
N TRP A 69 26.19 -16.64 3.15
CA TRP A 69 26.77 -15.68 4.07
C TRP A 69 25.84 -15.21 5.18
N VAL A 70 26.45 -14.78 6.29
CA VAL A 70 25.80 -14.11 7.42
C VAL A 70 26.71 -12.98 7.89
N LEU A 71 26.13 -11.84 8.25
CA LEU A 71 26.87 -10.71 8.82
C LEU A 71 26.74 -10.72 10.34
N THR A 72 27.84 -10.48 11.06
CA THR A 72 27.83 -10.34 12.52
C THR A 72 28.64 -9.14 13.00
N THR A 73 28.32 -8.62 14.18
CA THR A 73 29.12 -7.54 14.81
C THR A 73 30.36 -8.07 15.54
N SER A 74 30.39 -9.37 15.85
CA SER A 74 31.47 -10.04 16.57
C SER A 74 31.60 -11.51 16.14
N LEU A 75 32.80 -12.06 16.32
CA LEU A 75 33.10 -13.48 16.11
C LEU A 75 32.91 -14.33 17.38
N ALA A 76 32.47 -13.74 18.50
CA ALA A 76 32.35 -14.42 19.80
C ALA A 76 31.55 -15.74 19.73
N ASP A 77 30.47 -15.77 18.93
CA ASP A 77 29.64 -16.98 18.76
C ASP A 77 30.32 -18.08 17.95
N LEU A 78 31.47 -17.82 17.33
CA LEU A 78 32.23 -18.78 16.54
C LEU A 78 33.59 -19.14 17.16
N GLU A 79 33.97 -18.57 18.30
CA GLU A 79 35.25 -18.87 18.98
C GLU A 79 35.42 -20.38 19.26
N HIS A 80 34.32 -21.06 19.56
CA HIS A 80 34.28 -22.50 19.80
C HIS A 80 34.72 -23.36 18.60
N LEU A 81 34.85 -22.79 17.41
CA LEU A 81 35.35 -23.48 16.21
C LEU A 81 36.88 -23.60 16.18
N GLY A 82 37.60 -22.77 16.94
CA GLY A 82 39.07 -22.74 16.93
C GLY A 82 39.63 -22.66 15.50
N ARG A 83 40.48 -23.63 15.12
CA ARG A 83 41.15 -23.69 13.79
C ARG A 83 40.20 -23.84 12.59
N ARG A 84 38.90 -24.10 12.83
CA ARG A 84 37.89 -24.19 11.77
C ARG A 84 37.31 -22.83 11.37
N LEU A 85 37.54 -21.77 12.15
CA LEU A 85 37.24 -20.39 11.79
C LEU A 85 38.49 -19.76 11.14
N ARG A 86 38.38 -19.27 9.90
CA ARG A 86 39.54 -18.77 9.14
C ARG A 86 39.28 -17.38 8.55
N PRO A 87 40.18 -16.40 8.73
CA PRO A 87 40.11 -15.15 7.98
C PRO A 87 40.37 -15.41 6.50
N VAL A 88 39.77 -14.60 5.63
CA VAL A 88 39.93 -14.72 4.18
C VAL A 88 39.99 -13.36 3.49
N THR A 89 40.94 -13.20 2.57
CA THR A 89 40.99 -12.06 1.64
C THR A 89 40.17 -12.37 0.38
N ALA A 90 40.36 -13.56 -0.20
CA ALA A 90 39.58 -14.07 -1.33
C ALA A 90 39.02 -15.47 -1.03
N LEU A 91 37.72 -15.66 -1.23
CA LEU A 91 37.08 -16.96 -1.05
C LEU A 91 37.61 -17.97 -2.08
N PRO A 92 37.59 -19.27 -1.74
CA PRO A 92 37.81 -20.30 -2.75
C PRO A 92 36.82 -20.15 -3.92
N PRO A 93 37.17 -20.62 -5.13
CA PRO A 93 36.38 -20.38 -6.35
C PRO A 93 34.93 -20.88 -6.25
N SER A 94 34.69 -21.88 -5.40
CA SER A 94 33.38 -22.48 -5.20
C SER A 94 33.24 -23.03 -3.79
N PRO A 95 32.04 -22.95 -3.17
CA PRO A 95 31.72 -23.64 -1.92
C PRO A 95 32.09 -25.13 -1.94
N ALA A 96 31.92 -25.80 -3.07
CA ALA A 96 32.18 -27.24 -3.21
C ALA A 96 33.67 -27.60 -3.12
N ALA A 97 34.57 -26.65 -3.31
CA ALA A 97 36.02 -26.86 -3.17
C ALA A 97 36.49 -26.74 -1.70
N SER A 98 35.62 -26.31 -0.79
CA SER A 98 35.96 -26.15 0.62
C SER A 98 35.80 -27.46 1.40
N PRO A 99 36.75 -27.78 2.31
CA PRO A 99 36.54 -28.82 3.31
C PRO A 99 35.23 -28.58 4.11
N PRO A 100 34.43 -29.63 4.36
CA PRO A 100 33.18 -29.50 5.10
C PRO A 100 33.39 -28.92 6.49
N GLY A 101 32.57 -27.93 6.84
CA GLY A 101 32.51 -27.39 8.19
C GLY A 101 33.62 -26.40 8.55
N LEU A 102 34.36 -25.90 7.57
CA LEU A 102 35.10 -24.64 7.72
C LEU A 102 34.14 -23.44 7.63
N VAL A 103 34.43 -22.43 8.43
CA VAL A 103 33.78 -21.13 8.36
C VAL A 103 34.84 -20.10 8.03
N TYR A 104 34.63 -19.37 6.94
CA TYR A 104 35.48 -18.25 6.57
C TYR A 104 34.87 -16.96 7.09
N TYR A 105 35.70 -15.97 7.38
CA TYR A 105 35.23 -14.62 7.64
C TYR A 105 36.09 -13.58 6.95
N ARG A 106 35.45 -12.49 6.54
CA ARG A 106 36.10 -11.27 6.10
C ARG A 106 35.69 -10.14 7.05
N GLU A 107 36.65 -9.39 7.56
CA GLU A 107 36.37 -8.14 8.26
C GLU A 107 36.18 -7.03 7.22
N LEU A 108 35.06 -6.33 7.33
CA LEU A 108 34.64 -5.23 6.47
C LEU A 108 35.08 -3.90 7.09
N ASP A 109 35.36 -2.90 6.24
CA ASP A 109 35.74 -1.57 6.72
C ASP A 109 34.57 -0.91 7.48
N GLY A 110 34.78 -0.56 8.75
CA GLY A 110 33.81 0.21 9.52
C GLY A 110 34.04 0.25 11.04
N PRO A 111 33.29 1.12 11.74
CA PRO A 111 33.52 1.42 13.15
C PRO A 111 33.07 0.30 14.11
N GLY A 112 33.43 0.48 15.39
CA GLY A 112 32.85 -0.18 16.58
C GLY A 112 31.39 -0.60 16.43
N GLY A 113 31.03 -1.85 16.72
CA GLY A 113 29.61 -2.24 16.87
C GLY A 113 28.79 -2.37 15.58
N THR A 114 29.36 -2.14 14.41
CA THR A 114 28.74 -2.41 13.10
C THR A 114 28.77 -3.89 12.73
N TYR A 115 27.93 -4.32 11.79
CA TYR A 115 28.01 -5.65 11.20
C TYR A 115 29.25 -5.74 10.29
N ARG A 116 30.41 -5.98 10.90
CA ARG A 116 31.72 -5.94 10.22
C ARG A 116 32.24 -7.31 9.80
N PHE A 117 31.76 -8.40 10.38
CA PHE A 117 32.26 -9.72 10.06
C PHE A 117 31.32 -10.41 9.08
N LEU A 118 31.74 -10.51 7.83
CA LEU A 118 31.03 -11.24 6.80
C LEU A 118 31.50 -12.70 6.81
N LEU A 119 30.64 -13.58 7.29
CA LEU A 119 30.89 -15.00 7.46
C LEU A 119 30.46 -15.75 6.21
N PHE A 120 31.21 -16.78 5.83
CA PHE A 120 30.89 -17.66 4.72
C PHE A 120 31.02 -19.12 5.13
N CYS A 121 30.15 -19.96 4.58
CA CYS A 121 30.17 -21.41 4.76
C CYS A 121 29.69 -22.11 3.50
N ASP A 122 29.99 -23.40 3.35
CA ASP A 122 29.50 -24.22 2.25
C ASP A 122 27.98 -24.48 2.33
N ASP A 123 27.40 -24.35 3.52
CA ASP A 123 25.97 -24.51 3.77
C ASP A 123 25.46 -23.50 4.80
N LEU A 124 24.41 -22.75 4.46
CA LEU A 124 23.82 -21.73 5.31
C LEU A 124 23.22 -22.33 6.58
N SER A 125 22.53 -23.48 6.47
CA SER A 125 21.95 -24.14 7.64
C SER A 125 23.01 -24.59 8.62
N ARG A 126 24.18 -25.00 8.15
CA ARG A 126 25.34 -25.31 8.98
C ARG A 126 25.86 -24.06 9.67
N LEU A 127 26.06 -22.96 8.94
CA LEU A 127 26.52 -21.69 9.52
C LEU A 127 25.58 -21.21 10.64
N GLU A 128 24.26 -21.24 10.39
CA GLU A 128 23.24 -20.90 11.38
C GLU A 128 23.31 -21.78 12.63
N ARG A 129 23.44 -23.10 12.46
CA ARG A 129 23.57 -24.03 13.59
C ARG A 129 24.81 -23.75 14.42
N LEU A 130 25.95 -23.46 13.79
CA LEU A 130 27.20 -23.15 14.48
C LEU A 130 27.08 -21.83 15.27
N LEU A 131 26.52 -20.79 14.66
CA LEU A 131 26.24 -19.52 15.34
C LEU A 131 25.31 -19.70 16.54
N LEU A 132 24.18 -20.38 16.35
CA LEU A 132 23.22 -20.64 17.43
C LEU A 132 23.83 -21.49 18.54
N GLN A 133 24.70 -22.46 18.22
CA GLN A 133 25.40 -23.26 19.21
C GLN A 133 26.33 -22.42 20.08
N GLY A 134 27.14 -21.53 19.48
CA GLY A 134 27.99 -20.63 20.25
C GLY A 134 27.20 -19.61 21.05
N ALA A 135 26.17 -19.01 20.45
CA ALA A 135 25.30 -18.06 21.13
C ALA A 135 24.58 -18.68 22.33
N ARG A 136 24.10 -19.92 22.22
CA ARG A 136 23.50 -20.66 23.34
C ARG A 136 24.49 -20.86 24.49
N ARG A 137 25.76 -21.19 24.19
CA ARG A 137 26.81 -21.34 25.21
C ARG A 137 27.11 -20.02 25.91
N ARG A 138 27.20 -18.92 25.14
CA ARG A 138 27.51 -17.59 25.66
C ARG A 138 26.36 -16.97 26.46
N LEU A 139 25.11 -17.10 25.98
CA LEU A 139 23.94 -16.47 26.58
C LEU A 139 23.23 -17.34 27.63
N GLY A 140 23.57 -18.62 27.74
CA GLY A 140 22.97 -19.54 28.71
C GLY A 140 21.47 -19.80 28.50
N ARG A 141 20.90 -19.45 27.34
CA ARG A 141 19.48 -19.65 27.01
C ARG A 141 19.31 -20.41 25.70
N ARG A 142 18.17 -21.09 25.54
CA ARG A 142 17.81 -21.76 24.28
C ARG A 142 17.44 -20.71 23.22
N LEU A 143 18.01 -20.85 22.03
CA LEU A 143 17.74 -20.03 20.85
C LEU A 143 17.30 -20.94 19.70
N THR A 144 16.29 -20.55 18.96
CA THR A 144 15.71 -21.35 17.85
C THR A 144 15.97 -20.75 16.47
N SER A 145 16.22 -19.44 16.39
CA SER A 145 16.44 -18.73 15.13
C SER A 145 17.52 -17.66 15.27
N LEU A 146 18.21 -17.35 14.16
CA LEU A 146 19.11 -16.18 14.08
C LEU A 146 18.36 -14.87 14.30
N ALA A 147 17.05 -14.81 14.04
CA ALA A 147 16.25 -13.62 14.30
C ALA A 147 16.20 -13.21 15.79
N GLU A 148 16.56 -14.12 16.70
CA GLU A 148 16.69 -13.82 18.14
C GLU A 148 18.06 -13.18 18.51
N LEU A 149 18.95 -13.02 17.54
CA LEU A 149 20.30 -12.48 17.71
C LEU A 149 20.41 -11.12 17.02
N GLU A 150 20.28 -10.04 17.79
CA GLU A 150 20.37 -8.66 17.28
C GLU A 150 21.72 -8.35 16.60
N HIS A 151 22.79 -9.05 17.01
CA HIS A 151 24.12 -8.91 16.45
C HIS A 151 24.36 -9.73 15.17
N CYS A 152 23.33 -10.35 14.59
CA CYS A 152 23.38 -11.05 13.30
C CYS A 152 22.45 -10.40 12.26
N TYR A 153 22.90 -10.30 11.01
CA TYR A 153 22.08 -9.94 9.85
C TYR A 153 22.14 -11.05 8.82
N ALA A 154 20.96 -11.52 8.39
CA ALA A 154 20.83 -12.60 7.41
C ALA A 154 19.62 -12.38 6.49
N VAL A 155 19.77 -12.76 5.23
CA VAL A 155 18.71 -12.76 4.22
C VAL A 155 18.61 -14.13 3.53
N GLY A 156 17.55 -14.36 2.77
CA GLY A 156 17.30 -15.62 2.09
C GLY A 156 18.33 -15.92 0.98
N PRO A 157 18.49 -17.20 0.57
CA PRO A 157 19.48 -17.59 -0.44
C PRO A 157 19.41 -16.81 -1.76
N VAL A 158 18.21 -16.45 -2.23
CA VAL A 158 18.07 -15.68 -3.47
C VAL A 158 18.54 -14.25 -3.30
N GLU A 159 18.17 -13.57 -2.21
CA GLU A 159 18.72 -12.25 -1.93
C GLU A 159 20.25 -12.29 -1.75
N GLN A 160 20.77 -13.33 -1.07
CA GLN A 160 22.21 -13.51 -0.92
C GLN A 160 22.92 -13.61 -2.28
N TYR A 161 22.36 -14.40 -3.20
CA TYR A 161 22.87 -14.54 -4.56
C TYR A 161 22.84 -13.20 -5.32
N LEU A 162 21.68 -12.54 -5.37
CA LEU A 162 21.50 -11.27 -6.10
C LEU A 162 22.39 -10.15 -5.54
N MET A 163 22.55 -10.09 -4.22
CA MET A 163 23.43 -9.12 -3.56
C MET A 163 24.91 -9.39 -3.86
N GLN A 164 25.33 -10.65 -3.94
CA GLN A 164 26.72 -11.01 -4.25
C GLN A 164 27.08 -10.84 -5.73
N THR A 165 26.17 -11.18 -6.63
CA THR A 165 26.43 -11.12 -8.07
C THR A 165 26.17 -9.75 -8.66
N GLY A 166 25.36 -8.92 -8.00
CA GLY A 166 24.90 -7.63 -8.54
C GLY A 166 23.86 -7.78 -9.65
N GLN A 167 23.28 -8.96 -9.81
CA GLN A 167 22.20 -9.20 -10.76
C GLN A 167 20.86 -8.69 -10.23
N VAL A 168 19.99 -8.35 -11.16
CA VAL A 168 18.62 -7.86 -10.94
C VAL A 168 17.68 -8.47 -11.98
N TYR A 169 16.39 -8.44 -11.71
CA TYR A 169 15.39 -9.00 -12.61
C TYR A 169 15.14 -8.04 -13.78
N PHE A 170 14.66 -8.59 -14.90
CA PHE A 170 14.02 -7.85 -16.00
C PHE A 170 14.84 -6.74 -16.67
N ARG A 171 16.15 -6.67 -16.44
CA ARG A 171 17.01 -5.73 -17.17
C ARG A 171 16.87 -5.96 -18.68
N GLY A 172 16.54 -4.89 -19.41
CA GLY A 172 16.31 -4.96 -20.86
C GLY A 172 14.95 -5.56 -21.27
N LEU A 173 14.01 -5.78 -20.35
CA LEU A 173 12.65 -6.21 -20.65
C LEU A 173 11.64 -5.08 -20.36
N ALA A 174 10.60 -5.00 -21.20
CA ALA A 174 9.36 -4.32 -20.87
C ALA A 174 8.42 -5.31 -20.16
N TYR A 175 7.40 -4.80 -19.48
CA TYR A 175 6.48 -5.63 -18.72
C TYR A 175 5.71 -6.60 -19.63
N GLU A 176 5.36 -6.13 -20.82
CA GLU A 176 4.68 -6.86 -21.89
C GLU A 176 5.52 -8.00 -22.49
N HIS A 177 6.85 -8.02 -22.26
CA HIS A 177 7.70 -9.14 -22.70
C HIS A 177 7.60 -10.35 -21.77
N LEU A 178 7.01 -10.22 -20.58
CA LEU A 178 6.79 -11.35 -19.70
C LEU A 178 5.67 -12.24 -20.22
N HIS A 179 5.92 -13.55 -20.25
CA HIS A 179 4.83 -14.50 -20.44
C HIS A 179 4.10 -14.67 -19.12
N ARG A 180 2.87 -14.15 -19.03
CA ARG A 180 2.04 -14.23 -17.81
C ARG A 180 0.88 -15.18 -18.05
N LEU A 181 0.54 -15.98 -17.06
CA LEU A 181 -0.59 -16.89 -17.07
C LEU A 181 -1.48 -16.59 -15.87
N GLN A 182 -2.75 -16.31 -16.14
CA GLN A 182 -3.81 -16.19 -15.16
C GLN A 182 -4.48 -17.55 -14.99
N LEU A 183 -4.72 -17.95 -13.73
CA LEU A 183 -5.49 -19.16 -13.42
C LEU A 183 -6.49 -18.86 -12.31
N ASP A 184 -7.70 -19.40 -12.43
CA ASP A 184 -8.73 -19.30 -11.39
C ASP A 184 -9.44 -20.64 -11.22
N LEU A 185 -9.83 -20.98 -9.98
CA LEU A 185 -10.43 -22.26 -9.62
C LEU A 185 -11.88 -22.12 -9.17
N GLU A 186 -12.75 -22.92 -9.78
CA GLU A 186 -14.13 -23.08 -9.33
C GLU A 186 -14.28 -24.35 -8.51
N THR A 187 -14.85 -24.18 -7.31
CA THR A 187 -14.92 -25.24 -6.30
C THR A 187 -16.34 -25.45 -5.78
N THR A 188 -16.63 -26.69 -5.35
CA THR A 188 -17.96 -27.00 -4.81
C THR A 188 -18.19 -26.45 -3.40
N ALA A 189 -17.14 -25.98 -2.73
CA ALA A 189 -17.16 -25.33 -1.44
C ALA A 189 -15.89 -24.49 -1.25
N LEU A 190 -15.91 -23.54 -0.32
CA LEU A 190 -14.73 -22.71 0.02
C LEU A 190 -13.67 -23.48 0.84
N ASP A 191 -14.00 -24.66 1.36
CA ASP A 191 -13.12 -25.52 2.16
C ASP A 191 -12.61 -26.70 1.32
N PRO A 192 -11.30 -26.87 1.11
CA PRO A 192 -10.74 -27.98 0.33
C PRO A 192 -10.94 -29.37 0.97
N HIS A 193 -11.27 -29.45 2.25
CA HIS A 193 -11.58 -30.72 2.90
C HIS A 193 -13.01 -31.20 2.61
N ARG A 194 -13.92 -30.28 2.27
CA ARG A 194 -15.35 -30.56 2.01
C ARG A 194 -15.71 -30.42 0.54
N GLY A 195 -15.00 -29.55 -0.18
CA GLY A 195 -15.21 -29.28 -1.59
C GLY A 195 -14.19 -29.99 -2.48
N ARG A 196 -14.47 -29.92 -3.79
CA ARG A 196 -13.58 -30.35 -4.87
C ARG A 196 -13.47 -29.27 -5.93
N ILE A 197 -12.38 -29.29 -6.69
CA ILE A 197 -12.22 -28.50 -7.90
C ILE A 197 -13.03 -29.17 -9.01
N PHE A 198 -13.90 -28.42 -9.67
CA PHE A 198 -14.67 -28.94 -10.82
C PHE A 198 -14.40 -28.18 -12.12
N LEU A 199 -13.83 -26.97 -12.05
CA LEU A 199 -13.39 -26.21 -13.20
C LEU A 199 -12.14 -25.39 -12.84
N ALA A 200 -11.21 -25.27 -13.78
CA ALA A 200 -10.10 -24.31 -13.72
C ALA A 200 -10.08 -23.50 -15.02
N ALA A 201 -10.18 -22.17 -14.91
CA ALA A 201 -10.02 -21.26 -16.03
C ALA A 201 -8.55 -20.86 -16.17
N VAL A 202 -8.05 -20.80 -17.40
CA VAL A 202 -6.66 -20.45 -17.70
C VAL A 202 -6.60 -19.51 -18.89
N ARG A 203 -5.93 -18.37 -18.71
CA ARG A 203 -5.61 -17.41 -19.75
C ARG A 203 -4.13 -17.08 -19.74
N ASP A 204 -3.56 -16.68 -20.87
CA ASP A 204 -2.20 -16.14 -20.90
C ASP A 204 -2.03 -14.91 -21.79
N SER A 205 -0.89 -14.23 -21.63
CA SER A 205 -0.54 -13.03 -22.40
C SER A 205 -0.23 -13.29 -23.87
N ARG A 206 -0.34 -14.54 -24.35
CA ARG A 206 -0.08 -14.98 -25.74
C ARG A 206 -1.35 -15.49 -26.43
N GLY A 207 -2.52 -15.25 -25.83
CA GLY A 207 -3.81 -15.52 -26.44
C GLY A 207 -4.37 -16.92 -26.17
N LEU A 208 -3.81 -17.69 -25.21
CA LEU A 208 -4.53 -18.85 -24.70
C LEU A 208 -5.72 -18.39 -23.86
N GLU A 209 -6.86 -19.03 -24.08
CA GLU A 209 -8.03 -18.96 -23.21
C GLU A 209 -8.71 -20.34 -23.22
N THR A 210 -8.82 -20.99 -22.06
CA THR A 210 -9.38 -22.34 -21.97
C THR A 210 -9.90 -22.64 -20.56
N THR A 211 -10.80 -23.62 -20.47
CA THR A 211 -11.21 -24.24 -19.20
C THR A 211 -10.74 -25.70 -19.15
N LEU A 212 -10.41 -26.18 -17.96
CA LEU A 212 -10.21 -27.60 -17.64
C LEU A 212 -11.31 -28.03 -16.68
N GLU A 213 -12.00 -29.13 -16.97
CA GLU A 213 -13.23 -29.50 -16.26
C GLU A 213 -13.17 -30.91 -15.69
N ALA A 214 -13.76 -31.05 -14.51
CA ALA A 214 -14.00 -32.30 -13.81
C ALA A 214 -15.50 -32.39 -13.48
N PRO A 215 -16.36 -32.79 -14.44
CA PRO A 215 -17.79 -32.92 -14.21
C PRO A 215 -18.12 -33.90 -13.08
N HIS A 216 -17.36 -35.00 -12.98
CA HIS A 216 -17.49 -35.99 -11.91
C HIS A 216 -16.31 -35.91 -10.92
N GLU A 217 -16.46 -36.55 -9.76
CA GLU A 217 -15.45 -36.47 -8.69
C GLU A 217 -14.14 -37.19 -9.09
N GLU A 218 -14.27 -38.31 -9.79
CA GLU A 218 -13.16 -39.10 -10.33
C GLU A 218 -12.30 -38.37 -11.38
N ASP A 219 -12.81 -37.27 -11.95
CA ASP A 219 -12.11 -36.43 -12.91
C ASP A 219 -11.18 -35.41 -12.26
N GLU A 220 -11.37 -35.06 -10.98
CA GLU A 220 -10.58 -34.02 -10.30
C GLU A 220 -9.06 -34.29 -10.36
N PRO A 221 -8.56 -35.52 -10.13
CA PRO A 221 -7.13 -35.83 -10.32
C PRO A 221 -6.63 -35.59 -11.75
N ARG A 222 -7.48 -35.82 -12.77
CA ARG A 222 -7.15 -35.58 -14.17
C ARG A 222 -7.03 -34.08 -14.43
N LEU A 223 -8.00 -33.28 -13.98
CA LEU A 223 -7.97 -31.82 -14.06
C LEU A 223 -6.68 -31.25 -13.45
N ILE A 224 -6.32 -31.66 -12.23
CA ILE A 224 -5.10 -31.15 -11.55
C ILE A 224 -3.82 -31.50 -12.34
N ARG A 225 -3.73 -32.72 -12.89
CA ARG A 225 -2.60 -33.13 -13.74
C ARG A 225 -2.56 -32.35 -15.05
N GLU A 226 -3.70 -32.17 -15.70
CA GLU A 226 -3.82 -31.39 -16.94
C GLU A 226 -3.43 -29.92 -16.71
N LEU A 227 -3.83 -29.33 -15.58
CA LEU A 227 -3.44 -27.97 -15.20
C LEU A 227 -1.92 -27.84 -15.03
N CYS A 228 -1.28 -28.74 -14.28
CA CYS A 228 0.17 -28.74 -14.12
C CYS A 228 0.90 -28.91 -15.47
N ASN A 229 0.38 -29.80 -16.32
CA ASN A 229 0.91 -30.05 -17.66
C ASN A 229 0.76 -28.81 -18.56
N LEU A 230 -0.40 -28.15 -18.53
CA LEU A 230 -0.68 -26.95 -19.30
C LEU A 230 0.27 -25.82 -18.89
N ILE A 231 0.46 -25.59 -17.58
CA ILE A 231 1.44 -24.62 -17.06
C ILE A 231 2.85 -24.95 -17.58
N CYS A 232 3.26 -26.22 -17.54
CA CYS A 232 4.55 -26.63 -18.07
C CYS A 232 4.69 -26.45 -19.58
N GLN A 233 3.62 -26.69 -20.36
CA GLN A 233 3.60 -26.56 -21.82
C GLN A 233 3.61 -25.11 -22.28
N ARG A 234 2.84 -24.24 -21.61
CA ARG A 234 2.80 -22.79 -21.90
C ARG A 234 4.07 -22.08 -21.42
N ASP A 235 4.69 -22.60 -20.38
CA ASP A 235 5.94 -22.08 -19.81
C ASP A 235 5.90 -20.57 -19.42
N PRO A 236 4.91 -20.12 -18.61
CA PRO A 236 4.84 -18.73 -18.17
C PRO A 236 5.98 -18.33 -17.22
N ASP A 237 6.44 -17.09 -17.31
CA ASP A 237 7.34 -16.50 -16.32
C ASP A 237 6.63 -16.18 -15.01
N VAL A 238 5.38 -15.73 -15.11
CA VAL A 238 4.54 -15.30 -13.99
C VAL A 238 3.25 -16.09 -14.01
N ILE A 239 2.87 -16.62 -12.85
CA ILE A 239 1.54 -17.20 -12.62
C ILE A 239 0.83 -16.28 -11.65
N GLU A 240 -0.37 -15.83 -12.00
CA GLU A 240 -1.10 -14.84 -11.21
C GLU A 240 -2.59 -15.14 -11.08
N ASN A 241 -3.18 -14.75 -9.94
CA ASN A 241 -4.62 -14.70 -9.73
C ASN A 241 -4.98 -13.57 -8.75
N HIS A 242 -6.27 -13.38 -8.49
CA HIS A 242 -6.77 -12.56 -7.39
C HIS A 242 -7.05 -13.41 -6.15
N ASN A 243 -6.34 -13.15 -5.04
CA ASN A 243 -6.34 -13.97 -3.82
C ASN A 243 -5.66 -15.35 -3.98
N LEU A 244 -4.71 -15.46 -4.92
CA LEU A 244 -3.93 -16.66 -5.22
C LEU A 244 -3.37 -17.36 -3.98
N PHE A 245 -2.81 -16.58 -3.03
CA PHE A 245 -2.20 -17.13 -1.82
C PHE A 245 -3.19 -17.42 -0.69
N GLY A 246 -4.36 -16.80 -0.74
CA GLY A 246 -5.41 -16.96 0.26
C GLY A 246 -6.40 -18.09 -0.06
N PHE A 247 -6.54 -18.45 -1.34
CA PHE A 247 -7.54 -19.42 -1.79
C PHE A 247 -6.98 -20.49 -2.75
N ASP A 248 -6.63 -20.13 -3.98
CA ASP A 248 -6.39 -21.12 -5.05
C ASP A 248 -5.24 -22.09 -4.76
N LEU A 249 -4.07 -21.58 -4.38
CA LEU A 249 -2.91 -22.43 -4.11
C LEU A 249 -3.10 -23.29 -2.85
N PRO A 250 -3.64 -22.77 -1.73
CA PRO A 250 -4.06 -23.61 -0.60
C PRO A 250 -5.05 -24.70 -0.99
N PHE A 251 -6.08 -24.37 -1.78
CA PHE A 251 -7.09 -25.33 -2.20
C PHE A 251 -6.48 -26.41 -3.09
N LEU A 252 -5.72 -26.00 -4.10
CA LEU A 252 -5.02 -26.89 -5.03
C LEU A 252 -4.02 -27.80 -4.32
N GLU A 253 -3.21 -27.26 -3.39
CA GLU A 253 -2.26 -28.05 -2.58
C GLU A 253 -2.96 -29.15 -1.79
N GLU A 254 -4.05 -28.82 -1.09
CA GLU A 254 -4.77 -29.77 -0.24
C GLU A 254 -5.49 -30.83 -1.07
N ARG A 255 -6.19 -30.45 -2.15
CA ARG A 255 -6.84 -31.42 -3.05
C ARG A 255 -5.83 -32.34 -3.70
N ALA A 256 -4.72 -31.81 -4.20
CA ALA A 256 -3.67 -32.62 -4.80
C ALA A 256 -3.05 -33.60 -3.79
N ARG A 257 -2.89 -33.18 -2.53
CA ARG A 257 -2.43 -34.04 -1.43
C ARG A 257 -3.39 -35.19 -1.16
N VAL A 258 -4.70 -34.91 -1.06
CA VAL A 258 -5.75 -35.92 -0.84
C VAL A 258 -5.80 -36.93 -1.98
N LEU A 259 -5.65 -36.46 -3.22
CA LEU A 259 -5.77 -37.28 -4.43
C LEU A 259 -4.45 -37.96 -4.86
N GLY A 260 -3.36 -37.72 -4.14
CA GLY A 260 -2.04 -38.27 -4.48
C GLY A 260 -1.45 -37.73 -5.79
N VAL A 261 -1.83 -36.51 -6.19
CA VAL A 261 -1.34 -35.85 -7.41
C VAL A 261 -0.17 -34.92 -7.07
N PRO A 262 1.03 -35.11 -7.62
CA PRO A 262 2.13 -34.18 -7.39
C PRO A 262 1.96 -32.89 -8.20
N LEU A 263 1.99 -31.73 -7.53
CA LEU A 263 1.93 -30.41 -8.16
C LEU A 263 3.29 -30.00 -8.76
N VAL A 264 3.64 -30.58 -9.90
CA VAL A 264 4.88 -30.29 -10.64
C VAL A 264 4.64 -29.15 -11.62
N MET A 265 4.92 -27.92 -11.19
CA MET A 265 4.71 -26.71 -12.00
C MET A 265 6.02 -25.99 -12.36
N GLY A 266 7.14 -26.38 -11.78
CA GLY A 266 8.41 -25.68 -11.97
C GLY A 266 9.06 -25.94 -13.32
N ARG A 267 9.77 -24.90 -13.77
CA ARG A 267 10.39 -24.82 -15.09
C ARG A 267 11.50 -25.85 -15.22
N GLN A 268 11.74 -26.29 -16.46
CA GLN A 268 12.83 -27.19 -16.79
C GLN A 268 14.20 -26.60 -16.37
N GLY A 269 15.13 -27.47 -16.00
CA GLY A 269 16.46 -27.09 -15.48
C GLY A 269 16.53 -26.93 -13.96
N ALA A 270 15.39 -26.73 -13.28
CA ALA A 270 15.33 -26.72 -11.82
C ALA A 270 15.62 -28.11 -11.21
N PRO A 271 16.17 -28.18 -9.99
CA PRO A 271 16.24 -29.43 -9.23
C PRO A 271 14.85 -30.05 -9.06
N GLU A 272 14.75 -31.39 -9.13
CA GLU A 272 13.47 -32.10 -9.15
C GLU A 272 12.56 -31.76 -7.97
N ALA A 273 13.11 -31.71 -6.76
CA ALA A 273 12.35 -31.32 -5.57
C ALA A 273 11.83 -29.87 -5.63
N ALA A 274 12.58 -28.97 -6.28
CA ALA A 274 12.23 -27.56 -6.42
C ALA A 274 11.24 -27.29 -7.57
N ARG A 275 10.98 -28.29 -8.43
CA ARG A 275 9.93 -28.22 -9.46
C ARG A 275 8.52 -28.37 -8.90
N ARG A 276 8.39 -28.83 -7.66
CA ARG A 276 7.10 -28.94 -6.98
C ARG A 276 6.72 -27.60 -6.36
N LEU A 277 5.43 -27.33 -6.27
CA LEU A 277 4.91 -26.20 -5.50
C LEU A 277 5.41 -26.30 -4.05
N HIS A 278 6.04 -25.24 -3.56
CA HIS A 278 6.62 -25.21 -2.22
C HIS A 278 5.94 -24.15 -1.36
N ARG A 279 5.36 -24.59 -0.24
CA ARG A 279 4.73 -23.72 0.75
C ARG A 279 5.73 -23.20 1.77
N TYR A 280 5.65 -21.91 2.08
CA TYR A 280 6.44 -21.30 3.16
C TYR A 280 5.67 -20.21 3.89
N GLN A 281 6.16 -19.84 5.08
CA GLN A 281 5.62 -18.72 5.84
C GLN A 281 6.52 -17.51 5.69
N GLU A 282 5.90 -16.36 5.47
CA GLU A 282 6.60 -15.09 5.32
C GLU A 282 6.11 -14.06 6.33
N THR A 283 7.05 -13.33 6.92
CA THR A 283 6.75 -12.18 7.78
C THR A 283 6.78 -10.90 6.93
N LEU A 284 5.65 -10.20 6.84
CA LEU A 284 5.51 -8.99 6.00
C LEU A 284 5.79 -7.68 6.73
N ALA A 285 5.71 -7.66 8.05
CA ALA A 285 5.92 -6.47 8.87
C ALA A 285 6.84 -6.76 10.05
N ILE A 286 7.66 -5.78 10.44
CA ILE A 286 8.44 -5.79 11.67
C ILE A 286 7.57 -5.08 12.74
N GLY A 287 7.33 -5.73 13.88
CA GLY A 287 6.51 -5.18 14.96
C GLY A 287 5.77 -6.27 15.77
N PRO A 288 5.21 -5.96 16.95
CA PRO A 288 4.55 -6.92 17.83
C PRO A 288 3.31 -7.60 17.20
N GLU A 289 2.77 -7.04 16.12
CA GLU A 289 1.66 -7.59 15.32
C GLU A 289 2.12 -8.25 14.01
N ALA A 290 3.39 -8.66 13.88
CA ALA A 290 3.95 -9.25 12.68
C ALA A 290 3.19 -10.53 12.24
N ARG A 291 2.21 -10.35 11.33
CA ARG A 291 1.41 -11.45 10.78
C ARG A 291 2.28 -12.29 9.85
N ARG A 292 2.38 -13.58 10.13
CA ARG A 292 2.90 -14.57 9.20
C ARG A 292 1.83 -14.85 8.16
N ARG A 293 2.16 -14.67 6.87
CA ARG A 293 1.27 -15.07 5.78
C ARG A 293 1.79 -16.33 5.12
N LEU A 294 0.85 -17.15 4.67
CA LEU A 294 1.14 -18.28 3.81
C LEU A 294 1.56 -17.78 2.43
N ARG A 295 2.62 -18.37 1.90
CA ARG A 295 3.17 -18.09 0.58
C ARG A 295 3.54 -19.39 -0.10
N TYR A 296 3.68 -19.30 -1.40
CA TYR A 296 4.08 -20.39 -2.26
C TYR A 296 5.21 -19.92 -3.17
N SER A 297 6.06 -20.85 -3.58
CA SER A 297 7.07 -20.62 -4.61
C SER A 297 7.23 -21.85 -5.47
N VAL A 298 7.70 -21.64 -6.70
CA VAL A 298 8.02 -22.71 -7.64
C VAL A 298 9.27 -22.31 -8.43
N ALA A 299 10.21 -23.23 -8.62
CA ALA A 299 11.46 -22.87 -9.28
C ALA A 299 11.24 -22.47 -10.76
N GLY A 300 11.79 -21.31 -11.14
CA GLY A 300 11.80 -20.80 -12.50
C GLY A 300 10.55 -20.02 -12.92
N ARG A 301 9.62 -19.77 -12.00
CA ARG A 301 8.45 -18.90 -12.20
C ARG A 301 8.21 -18.03 -10.96
N GLU A 302 7.56 -16.89 -11.14
CA GLU A 302 7.15 -15.98 -10.06
C GLU A 302 5.65 -16.13 -9.82
N LEU A 303 5.23 -16.23 -8.56
CA LEU A 303 3.81 -16.32 -8.19
C LEU A 303 3.32 -14.94 -7.71
N VAL A 304 2.30 -14.39 -8.37
CA VAL A 304 1.82 -13.02 -8.07
C VAL A 304 0.35 -13.03 -7.70
N ASP A 305 0.02 -12.31 -6.63
CA ASP A 305 -1.35 -12.15 -6.17
C ASP A 305 -1.80 -10.69 -6.40
N THR A 306 -2.78 -10.49 -7.28
CA THR A 306 -3.31 -9.16 -7.58
C THR A 306 -4.02 -8.54 -6.39
N LEU A 307 -4.51 -9.33 -5.42
CA LEU A 307 -5.08 -8.81 -4.18
C LEU A 307 -4.03 -8.07 -3.33
N ASP A 308 -2.79 -8.56 -3.31
CA ASP A 308 -1.70 -7.84 -2.63
C ASP A 308 -1.36 -6.53 -3.36
N ALA A 309 -1.43 -6.50 -4.70
CA ALA A 309 -1.25 -5.28 -5.48
C ALA A 309 -2.38 -4.25 -5.23
N VAL A 310 -3.63 -4.71 -5.14
CA VAL A 310 -4.80 -3.89 -4.81
C VAL A 310 -4.69 -3.31 -3.40
N ARG A 311 -4.35 -4.13 -2.40
CA ARG A 311 -4.14 -3.66 -1.02
C ARG A 311 -3.01 -2.64 -0.92
N ARG A 312 -1.93 -2.81 -1.70
CA ARG A 312 -0.85 -1.83 -1.80
C ARG A 312 -1.33 -0.52 -2.42
N HIS A 313 -2.17 -0.59 -3.46
CA HIS A 313 -2.76 0.58 -4.09
C HIS A 313 -3.64 1.35 -3.09
N ASP A 314 -4.61 0.67 -2.46
CA ASP A 314 -5.54 1.29 -1.52
C ASP A 314 -4.85 1.83 -0.26
N PHE A 315 -3.71 1.26 0.15
CA PHE A 315 -2.91 1.84 1.25
C PHE A 315 -2.55 3.31 0.98
N VAL A 316 -2.37 3.68 -0.29
CA VAL A 316 -2.04 5.03 -0.74
C VAL A 316 -3.30 5.86 -1.00
N VAL A 317 -4.25 5.36 -1.80
CA VAL A 317 -5.42 6.14 -2.24
C VAL A 317 -6.57 6.18 -1.22
N ARG A 318 -6.69 5.14 -0.38
CA ARG A 318 -7.67 4.99 0.71
C ARG A 318 -9.11 5.28 0.29
N ASP A 319 -9.46 4.85 -0.91
CA ASP A 319 -10.75 5.14 -1.51
C ASP A 319 -11.50 3.93 -2.04
N MET A 320 -10.92 2.73 -1.96
CA MET A 320 -11.54 1.52 -2.47
C MET A 320 -12.69 1.04 -1.56
N PRO A 321 -13.87 0.72 -2.13
CA PRO A 321 -15.03 0.28 -1.35
C PRO A 321 -14.92 -1.18 -0.90
N SER A 322 -14.27 -2.03 -1.70
CA SER A 322 -14.14 -3.47 -1.52
C SER A 322 -12.85 -3.95 -2.18
N TYR A 323 -12.37 -5.11 -1.74
CA TYR A 323 -11.21 -5.79 -2.33
C TYR A 323 -11.60 -7.03 -3.15
N ALA A 324 -12.89 -7.32 -3.34
CA ALA A 324 -13.33 -8.42 -4.19
C ALA A 324 -13.03 -8.11 -5.67
N LEU A 325 -12.61 -9.12 -6.44
CA LEU A 325 -12.20 -8.99 -7.85
C LEU A 325 -13.19 -8.15 -8.67
N LYS A 326 -14.48 -8.50 -8.63
CA LYS A 326 -15.55 -7.83 -9.39
C LYS A 326 -15.74 -6.35 -9.02
N ASP A 327 -15.59 -6.00 -7.75
CA ASP A 327 -15.69 -4.60 -7.29
C ASP A 327 -14.48 -3.79 -7.73
N VAL A 328 -13.30 -4.40 -7.63
CA VAL A 328 -12.03 -3.81 -8.02
C VAL A 328 -11.96 -3.60 -9.54
N ALA A 329 -12.39 -4.59 -10.33
CA ALA A 329 -12.45 -4.50 -11.78
C ALA A 329 -13.39 -3.37 -12.23
N ARG A 330 -14.55 -3.20 -11.59
CA ARG A 330 -15.45 -2.05 -11.82
C ARG A 330 -14.81 -0.72 -11.43
N TYR A 331 -14.14 -0.65 -10.27
CA TYR A 331 -13.46 0.57 -9.82
C TYR A 331 -12.41 1.06 -10.83
N PHE A 332 -11.65 0.14 -11.42
CA PHE A 332 -10.63 0.46 -12.43
C PHE A 332 -11.17 0.56 -13.87
N GLY A 333 -12.47 0.32 -14.10
CA GLY A 333 -13.06 0.30 -15.44
C GLY A 333 -12.56 -0.85 -16.33
N ILE A 334 -12.17 -1.97 -15.72
CA ILE A 334 -11.70 -3.18 -16.40
C ILE A 334 -12.87 -4.10 -16.75
N ALA A 335 -13.90 -4.17 -15.89
CA ALA A 335 -15.05 -5.03 -16.08
C ALA A 335 -15.77 -4.72 -17.40
N SER A 336 -16.01 -5.74 -18.22
CA SER A 336 -16.71 -5.61 -19.49
C SER A 336 -18.20 -5.30 -19.29
N ALA A 337 -18.83 -4.65 -20.27
CA ALA A 337 -20.27 -4.36 -20.22
C ALA A 337 -21.13 -5.64 -20.25
N GLU A 338 -20.61 -6.73 -20.82
CA GLU A 338 -21.27 -8.02 -20.96
C GLU A 338 -20.83 -9.04 -19.89
N ARG A 339 -20.15 -8.59 -18.82
CA ARG A 339 -19.61 -9.42 -17.73
C ARG A 339 -20.69 -10.34 -17.14
N THR A 340 -20.38 -11.64 -17.08
CA THR A 340 -21.30 -12.66 -16.56
C THR A 340 -21.30 -12.69 -15.04
N TYR A 341 -22.35 -12.24 -14.36
CA TYR A 341 -22.43 -12.38 -12.90
C TYR A 341 -23.11 -13.69 -12.47
N ILE A 342 -22.43 -14.43 -11.59
CA ILE A 342 -22.98 -15.58 -10.86
C ILE A 342 -22.64 -15.34 -9.38
N ALA A 343 -23.63 -15.48 -8.49
CA ALA A 343 -23.34 -15.48 -7.06
C ALA A 343 -22.50 -16.72 -6.73
N GLY A 344 -21.41 -16.60 -5.96
CA GLY A 344 -20.48 -17.72 -5.71
C GLY A 344 -21.18 -19.00 -5.22
N MET A 345 -22.21 -18.76 -4.44
CA MET A 345 -23.13 -19.73 -3.88
C MET A 345 -23.90 -20.53 -4.96
N ASP A 346 -24.30 -19.90 -6.08
CA ASP A 346 -25.05 -20.53 -7.18
C ASP A 346 -24.19 -21.23 -8.23
N ILE A 347 -22.85 -21.12 -8.16
CA ILE A 347 -21.96 -21.58 -9.22
C ILE A 347 -22.13 -23.08 -9.49
N VAL A 348 -22.19 -23.92 -8.44
CA VAL A 348 -22.31 -25.38 -8.61
C VAL A 348 -23.61 -25.79 -9.28
N GLU A 349 -24.73 -25.21 -8.86
CA GLU A 349 -26.03 -25.53 -9.43
C GLU A 349 -26.17 -24.95 -10.84
N THR A 350 -25.60 -23.77 -11.07
CA THR A 350 -25.50 -23.18 -12.41
C THR A 350 -24.65 -24.08 -13.32
N TYR A 351 -23.54 -24.62 -12.85
CA TYR A 351 -22.70 -25.53 -13.63
C TYR A 351 -23.45 -26.80 -14.04
N ARG A 352 -24.30 -27.36 -13.17
CA ARG A 352 -25.12 -28.52 -13.52
C ARG A 352 -26.17 -28.24 -14.58
N ARG A 353 -26.73 -27.02 -14.59
CA ARG A 353 -27.84 -26.64 -15.47
C ARG A 353 -27.38 -25.97 -16.77
N ASP A 354 -26.35 -25.15 -16.69
CA ASP A 354 -25.77 -24.33 -17.75
C ASP A 354 -24.24 -24.20 -17.54
N PRO A 355 -23.46 -25.23 -17.89
CA PRO A 355 -22.00 -25.19 -17.79
C PRO A 355 -21.37 -24.04 -18.57
N GLU A 356 -21.93 -23.67 -19.73
CA GLU A 356 -21.41 -22.59 -20.57
C GLU A 356 -21.41 -21.24 -19.86
N ARG A 357 -22.44 -20.97 -19.05
CA ARG A 357 -22.49 -19.75 -18.25
C ARG A 357 -21.38 -19.71 -17.20
N VAL A 358 -21.05 -20.83 -16.58
CA VAL A 358 -19.95 -20.91 -15.60
C VAL A 358 -18.59 -20.80 -16.29
N ARG A 359 -18.41 -21.38 -17.49
CA ARG A 359 -17.20 -21.16 -18.30
C ARG A 359 -16.99 -19.69 -18.60
N ARG A 360 -18.02 -18.99 -19.11
CA ARG A 360 -17.93 -17.54 -19.35
C ARG A 360 -17.61 -16.77 -18.07
N TYR A 361 -18.26 -17.10 -16.96
CA TYR A 361 -18.00 -16.47 -15.67
C TYR A 361 -16.52 -16.60 -15.23
N ALA A 362 -15.95 -17.81 -15.32
CA ALA A 362 -14.58 -18.07 -14.89
C ALA A 362 -13.54 -17.49 -15.88
N LEU A 363 -13.85 -17.47 -17.18
CA LEU A 363 -13.01 -16.81 -18.19
C LEU A 363 -12.99 -15.28 -18.03
N ASP A 364 -14.12 -14.67 -17.70
CA ASP A 364 -14.18 -13.26 -17.35
C ASP A 364 -13.33 -12.95 -16.10
N ASP A 365 -13.29 -13.83 -15.08
CA ASP A 365 -12.49 -13.61 -13.87
C ASP A 365 -10.98 -13.58 -14.20
N VAL A 366 -10.46 -14.52 -15.00
CA VAL A 366 -9.05 -14.48 -15.42
C VAL A 366 -8.73 -13.32 -16.37
N GLU A 367 -9.71 -12.83 -17.14
CA GLU A 367 -9.57 -11.60 -17.93
C GLU A 367 -9.46 -10.35 -17.05
N GLU A 368 -10.30 -10.23 -16.01
CA GLU A 368 -10.23 -9.14 -15.04
C GLU A 368 -8.89 -9.14 -14.29
N VAL A 369 -8.36 -10.33 -13.96
CA VAL A 369 -7.01 -10.49 -13.37
C VAL A 369 -5.92 -9.96 -14.31
N ASP A 370 -5.93 -10.29 -15.61
CA ASP A 370 -4.96 -9.75 -16.57
C ASP A 370 -5.07 -8.22 -16.67
N GLY A 371 -6.28 -7.68 -16.66
CA GLY A 371 -6.52 -6.23 -16.62
C GLY A 371 -5.91 -5.57 -15.38
N LEU A 372 -6.12 -6.17 -14.19
CA LEU A 372 -5.56 -5.67 -12.94
C LEU A 372 -4.04 -5.77 -12.89
N SER A 373 -3.50 -6.87 -13.40
CA SER A 373 -2.07 -7.11 -13.57
C SER A 373 -1.43 -5.98 -14.40
N ARG A 374 -1.96 -5.70 -15.61
CA ARG A 374 -1.53 -4.57 -16.45
C ARG A 374 -1.64 -3.22 -15.75
N ARG A 375 -2.68 -3.00 -14.95
CA ARG A 375 -2.95 -1.73 -14.28
C ARG A 375 -2.05 -1.45 -13.07
N LEU A 376 -1.66 -2.47 -12.32
CA LEU A 376 -1.05 -2.32 -10.99
C LEU A 376 0.39 -2.85 -10.88
N LEU A 377 0.80 -3.80 -11.72
CA LEU A 377 2.05 -4.53 -11.54
C LEU A 377 3.25 -3.96 -12.32
N GLY A 378 3.04 -2.97 -13.19
CA GLY A 378 4.12 -2.31 -13.91
C GLY A 378 5.16 -1.65 -12.98
N ALA A 379 4.72 -0.98 -11.91
CA ALA A 379 5.65 -0.37 -10.95
C ALA A 379 6.44 -1.42 -10.15
N PRO A 380 5.82 -2.48 -9.55
CA PRO A 380 6.55 -3.61 -8.99
C PRO A 380 7.55 -4.26 -9.96
N PHE A 381 7.19 -4.38 -11.24
CA PHE A 381 8.09 -4.92 -12.28
C PHE A 381 9.34 -4.03 -12.43
N ALA A 382 9.16 -2.72 -12.55
CA ALA A 382 10.28 -1.79 -12.64
C ALA A 382 11.15 -1.78 -11.37
N LEU A 383 10.56 -1.92 -10.18
CA LEU A 383 11.33 -2.06 -8.92
C LEU A 383 12.24 -3.30 -8.91
N ALA A 384 11.85 -4.39 -9.58
CA ALA A 384 12.63 -5.63 -9.65
C ALA A 384 13.92 -5.47 -10.47
N SER A 385 13.98 -4.45 -11.34
CA SER A 385 15.19 -4.06 -12.06
C SER A 385 16.19 -3.28 -11.20
N MET A 386 15.80 -2.87 -9.99
CA MET A 386 16.65 -2.11 -9.06
C MET A 386 17.00 -2.94 -7.82
N ALA A 387 15.99 -3.53 -7.18
CA ALA A 387 16.17 -4.22 -5.90
C ALA A 387 16.69 -5.66 -6.07
N PRO A 388 17.63 -6.12 -5.22
CA PRO A 388 18.12 -7.50 -5.23
C PRO A 388 17.13 -8.45 -4.53
N ARG A 389 15.90 -8.51 -5.03
CA ARG A 389 14.82 -9.37 -4.53
C ARG A 389 14.04 -10.00 -5.68
N ARG A 390 13.33 -11.09 -5.37
CA ARG A 390 12.37 -11.70 -6.28
C ARG A 390 11.23 -10.75 -6.63
N TYR A 391 10.71 -10.88 -7.84
CA TYR A 391 9.59 -10.06 -8.31
C TYR A 391 8.34 -10.28 -7.45
N GLU A 392 8.01 -11.54 -7.13
CA GLU A 392 6.86 -11.91 -6.29
C GLU A 392 6.86 -11.17 -4.94
N ARG A 393 8.04 -10.90 -4.37
CA ARG A 393 8.19 -10.21 -3.10
C ARG A 393 7.85 -8.71 -3.21
N LEU A 394 8.17 -8.08 -4.34
CA LEU A 394 8.03 -6.63 -4.51
C LEU A 394 6.58 -6.17 -4.67
N VAL A 395 5.67 -7.08 -5.02
CA VAL A 395 4.24 -6.82 -5.09
C VAL A 395 3.67 -6.48 -3.70
N SER A 396 4.19 -7.11 -2.64
CA SER A 396 3.70 -6.93 -1.26
C SER A 396 4.69 -6.22 -0.31
N ALA A 397 5.96 -6.06 -0.69
CA ALA A 397 6.98 -5.48 0.17
C ALA A 397 6.86 -3.96 0.34
N GLY A 398 6.94 -3.47 1.58
CA GLY A 398 6.96 -2.02 1.86
C GLY A 398 8.16 -1.32 1.20
N PRO A 399 8.00 -0.10 0.64
CA PRO A 399 9.01 0.52 -0.22
C PRO A 399 10.33 0.86 0.50
N ALA A 400 10.27 1.16 1.81
CA ALA A 400 11.45 1.45 2.63
C ALA A 400 12.29 0.17 2.91
N MET A 401 11.91 -0.63 3.90
CA MET A 401 12.68 -1.83 4.30
C MET A 401 12.67 -2.95 3.26
N GLY A 402 11.59 -3.04 2.48
CA GLY A 402 11.38 -4.12 1.54
C GLY A 402 12.14 -3.93 0.21
N VAL A 403 12.46 -2.69 -0.16
CA VAL A 403 13.01 -2.37 -1.48
C VAL A 403 14.28 -1.53 -1.38
N LEU A 404 14.22 -0.37 -0.71
CA LEU A 404 15.34 0.55 -0.58
C LEU A 404 16.50 -0.03 0.25
N GLU A 405 16.21 -0.61 1.42
CA GLU A 405 17.26 -1.16 2.30
C GLU A 405 18.09 -2.29 1.64
N PRO A 406 17.49 -3.29 0.95
CA PRO A 406 18.26 -4.27 0.18
C PRO A 406 19.22 -3.65 -0.85
N ILE A 407 18.88 -2.52 -1.46
CA ILE A 407 19.75 -1.80 -2.40
C ILE A 407 20.96 -1.20 -1.65
N LEU A 408 20.73 -0.58 -0.49
CA LEU A 408 21.80 -0.05 0.38
C LEU A 408 22.73 -1.18 0.85
N VAL A 409 22.16 -2.30 1.30
CA VAL A 409 22.90 -3.47 1.77
C VAL A 409 23.78 -4.05 0.66
N ARG A 410 23.23 -4.25 -0.55
CA ARG A 410 24.01 -4.69 -1.72
C ARG A 410 25.20 -3.76 -2.00
N SER A 411 24.97 -2.45 -1.94
CA SER A 411 25.99 -1.43 -2.21
C SER A 411 27.14 -1.48 -1.20
N TYR A 412 26.83 -1.66 0.09
CA TYR A 412 27.83 -1.83 1.15
C TYR A 412 28.62 -3.13 1.02
N LEU A 413 27.95 -4.25 0.70
CA LEU A 413 28.61 -5.53 0.47
C LEU A 413 29.58 -5.45 -0.71
N ARG A 414 29.20 -4.75 -1.79
CA ARG A 414 30.06 -4.50 -2.96
C ARG A 414 31.30 -3.70 -2.60
N ALA A 415 31.14 -2.67 -1.77
CA ALA A 415 32.23 -1.81 -1.31
C ALA A 415 33.13 -2.47 -0.25
N GLY A 416 32.75 -3.65 0.29
CA GLY A 416 33.45 -4.27 1.40
C GLY A 416 33.33 -3.48 2.71
N ALA A 417 32.25 -2.70 2.87
CA ALA A 417 32.00 -1.84 4.01
C ALA A 417 31.01 -2.47 5.00
N ALA A 418 31.26 -2.29 6.29
CA ALA A 418 30.40 -2.80 7.37
C ALA A 418 29.04 -2.07 7.38
N LEU A 419 27.96 -2.83 7.58
CA LEU A 419 26.62 -2.27 7.72
C LEU A 419 26.41 -1.68 9.12
N PRO A 420 25.68 -0.56 9.25
CA PRO A 420 25.27 -0.08 10.56
C PRO A 420 24.42 -1.11 11.31
N CYS A 421 24.55 -1.12 12.64
CA CYS A 421 23.83 -2.04 13.51
C CYS A 421 23.00 -1.23 14.52
N PRO A 422 21.65 -1.37 14.52
CA PRO A 422 20.77 -0.60 15.40
C PRO A 422 21.02 -0.78 16.90
N SER A 423 21.71 -1.84 17.32
CA SER A 423 22.03 -2.13 18.72
C SER A 423 23.35 -1.48 19.22
N GLY A 424 24.12 -0.82 18.35
CA GLY A 424 25.45 -0.27 18.66
C GLY A 424 25.46 1.10 19.33
N GLU A 425 24.41 1.90 19.16
CA GLU A 425 24.22 3.17 19.85
C GLU A 425 22.97 3.06 20.73
N LYS A 426 23.10 3.36 22.03
CA LYS A 426 21.92 3.78 22.81
C LYS A 426 21.30 4.89 21.97
N ALA A 427 20.09 4.71 21.47
CA ALA A 427 19.34 5.75 20.79
C ALA A 427 19.35 7.00 21.68
N GLN A 428 20.29 7.90 21.44
CA GLN A 428 20.33 9.20 22.08
C GLN A 428 19.24 10.00 21.38
N GLY A 429 18.06 9.94 21.99
CA GLY A 429 16.87 10.61 21.50
C GLY A 429 15.82 9.64 20.97
N ASP A 430 15.21 8.87 21.88
CA ASP A 430 13.79 8.46 21.79
C ASP A 430 12.85 9.70 21.92
N GLY A 431 13.35 10.88 21.55
CA GLY A 431 12.53 12.06 21.42
C GLY A 431 11.65 11.85 20.20
N LEU A 432 10.34 11.83 20.42
CA LEU A 432 9.37 12.20 19.39
C LEU A 432 9.84 13.53 18.80
N TYR A 433 10.53 13.49 17.66
CA TYR A 433 10.87 14.71 16.96
C TYR A 433 9.59 15.27 16.37
N GLU A 434 9.47 16.59 16.40
CA GLU A 434 8.30 17.27 15.87
C GLU A 434 8.15 16.94 14.38
N GLY A 435 6.97 16.42 14.01
CA GLY A 435 6.64 16.02 12.66
C GLY A 435 6.52 17.20 11.69
N GLY A 436 5.85 16.98 10.56
CA GLY A 436 5.49 18.06 9.64
C GLY A 436 4.65 19.13 10.34
N ALA A 437 4.80 20.39 9.92
CA ALA A 437 3.98 21.48 10.43
C ALA A 437 2.52 21.29 9.99
N VAL A 438 1.60 21.56 10.89
CA VAL A 438 0.18 21.39 10.71
C VAL A 438 -0.53 22.61 11.28
N HIS A 439 -1.29 23.30 10.44
CA HIS A 439 -2.00 24.52 10.80
C HIS A 439 -3.44 24.50 10.30
N LEU A 440 -4.36 24.83 11.19
CA LEU A 440 -5.74 25.16 10.84
C LEU A 440 -5.95 26.65 11.10
N PHE A 441 -6.09 27.44 10.04
CA PHE A 441 -6.26 28.89 10.14
C PHE A 441 -7.74 29.28 10.22
N ALA A 442 -8.61 28.54 9.51
CA ALA A 442 -10.04 28.81 9.49
C ALA A 442 -10.87 27.52 9.32
N THR A 443 -12.04 27.49 9.97
CA THR A 443 -13.05 26.43 9.84
C THR A 443 -14.36 27.00 9.35
N GLY A 444 -15.07 26.28 8.50
CA GLY A 444 -16.27 26.77 7.81
C GLY A 444 -16.23 26.41 6.34
N VAL A 445 -16.91 27.19 5.50
CA VAL A 445 -16.94 26.99 4.04
C VAL A 445 -16.12 28.09 3.38
N ALA A 446 -14.99 27.73 2.77
CA ALA A 446 -14.20 28.64 1.96
C ALA A 446 -14.64 28.61 0.50
N GLU A 447 -14.65 29.78 -0.16
CA GLU A 447 -14.95 29.92 -1.59
C GLU A 447 -13.67 30.21 -2.38
N HIS A 448 -13.63 29.79 -3.65
CA HIS A 448 -12.51 30.03 -4.58
C HIS A 448 -11.16 29.62 -3.97
N VAL A 449 -11.00 28.31 -3.74
CA VAL A 449 -9.88 27.76 -2.99
C VAL A 449 -8.80 27.26 -3.93
N VAL A 450 -7.56 27.68 -3.69
CA VAL A 450 -6.36 27.19 -4.36
C VAL A 450 -5.59 26.29 -3.41
N LYS A 451 -5.01 25.24 -3.96
CA LYS A 451 -4.04 24.37 -3.29
C LYS A 451 -2.68 24.53 -3.95
N ALA A 452 -1.71 24.98 -3.16
CA ALA A 452 -0.30 24.98 -3.54
C ALA A 452 0.45 23.91 -2.74
N ASP A 453 1.33 23.15 -3.39
CA ASP A 453 2.03 22.01 -2.79
C ASP A 453 3.53 22.04 -3.14
N VAL A 454 4.40 21.74 -2.18
CA VAL A 454 5.83 21.65 -2.42
C VAL A 454 6.20 20.27 -2.94
N ALA A 455 6.53 20.21 -4.23
CA ALA A 455 6.77 18.97 -4.96
C ALA A 455 7.84 18.09 -4.29
N SER A 456 7.41 16.94 -3.78
CA SER A 456 8.28 15.99 -3.09
C SER A 456 9.14 16.67 -2.01
N LEU A 457 8.52 17.49 -1.14
CA LEU A 457 9.19 18.33 -0.14
C LEU A 457 10.38 17.64 0.54
N TYR A 458 10.15 16.53 1.23
CA TYR A 458 11.22 15.87 2.00
C TYR A 458 12.38 15.37 1.13
N PRO A 459 12.16 14.60 0.04
CA PRO A 459 13.22 14.31 -0.93
C PRO A 459 13.98 15.53 -1.45
N SER A 460 13.26 16.60 -1.78
CA SER A 460 13.85 17.84 -2.31
C SER A 460 14.73 18.53 -1.25
N LEU A 461 14.30 18.54 0.02
CA LEU A 461 15.11 19.03 1.15
C LEU A 461 16.36 18.17 1.39
N MET A 462 16.21 16.84 1.35
CA MET A 462 17.34 15.91 1.50
C MET A 462 18.41 16.15 0.44
N ARG A 463 18.02 16.36 -0.83
CA ARG A 463 18.95 16.68 -1.91
C ARG A 463 19.56 18.07 -1.78
N THR A 464 18.71 19.09 -1.61
CA THR A 464 19.14 20.50 -1.59
C THR A 464 20.10 20.79 -0.45
N PHE A 465 19.90 20.15 0.70
CA PHE A 465 20.70 20.37 1.90
C PHE A 465 21.61 19.20 2.26
N ALA A 466 21.74 18.21 1.36
CA ALA A 466 22.55 16.99 1.56
C ALA A 466 22.27 16.29 2.90
N ILE A 467 20.99 16.14 3.27
CA ILE A 467 20.58 15.52 4.54
C ILE A 467 20.38 14.03 4.33
N GLY A 468 21.38 13.25 4.74
CA GLY A 468 21.35 11.79 4.78
C GLY A 468 21.70 11.25 6.17
N PRO A 469 21.48 9.96 6.43
CA PRO A 469 21.79 9.34 7.71
C PRO A 469 23.30 9.32 7.93
N ARG A 470 23.76 9.73 9.10
CA ARG A 470 25.20 9.78 9.43
C ARG A 470 25.89 8.42 9.37
N CYS A 471 25.13 7.35 9.62
CA CYS A 471 25.62 5.98 9.57
C CYS A 471 25.84 5.48 8.12
N ASP A 472 25.29 6.16 7.11
CA ASP A 472 25.57 5.94 5.70
C ASP A 472 26.89 6.63 5.29
N ARG A 473 28.01 6.11 5.79
CA ARG A 473 29.37 6.59 5.48
C ARG A 473 29.72 6.59 4.00
N LEU A 474 29.05 5.77 3.19
CA LEU A 474 29.27 5.70 1.75
C LEU A 474 28.40 6.70 0.97
N GLY A 475 27.43 7.35 1.62
CA GLY A 475 26.51 8.29 0.98
C GLY A 475 25.59 7.64 -0.07
N VAL A 476 25.33 6.33 0.05
CA VAL A 476 24.57 5.56 -0.95
C VAL A 476 23.14 6.06 -1.04
N LEU A 477 22.49 6.37 0.09
CA LEU A 477 21.09 6.80 0.10
C LEU A 477 20.89 8.10 -0.67
N LEU A 478 21.73 9.11 -0.43
CA LEU A 478 21.65 10.39 -1.12
C LEU A 478 22.01 10.26 -2.60
N SER A 479 23.02 9.45 -2.93
CA SER A 479 23.44 9.18 -4.31
C SER A 479 22.30 8.55 -5.11
N ILE A 480 21.67 7.50 -4.56
CA ILE A 480 20.51 6.85 -5.18
C ILE A 480 19.32 7.80 -5.27
N LEU A 481 19.05 8.61 -4.23
CA LEU A 481 17.94 9.56 -4.24
C LEU A 481 18.10 10.61 -5.35
N GLY A 482 19.32 11.12 -5.54
CA GLY A 482 19.68 12.01 -6.64
C GLY A 482 19.41 11.35 -7.98
N ARG A 483 20.05 10.19 -8.21
CA ARG A 483 19.94 9.44 -9.47
C ARG A 483 18.50 9.05 -9.83
N LEU A 484 17.74 8.55 -8.85
CA LEU A 484 16.32 8.23 -9.02
C LEU A 484 15.50 9.45 -9.45
N THR A 485 15.77 10.61 -8.87
CA THR A 485 15.00 11.83 -9.20
C THR A 485 15.30 12.29 -10.62
N ASP A 486 16.57 12.25 -11.03
CA ASP A 486 16.99 12.69 -12.36
C ASP A 486 16.47 11.74 -13.44
N LEU A 487 16.59 10.43 -13.24
CA LEU A 487 16.00 9.42 -14.11
C LEU A 487 14.48 9.52 -14.17
N ARG A 488 13.81 9.79 -13.04
CA ARG A 488 12.35 9.95 -13.01
C ARG A 488 11.90 11.10 -13.91
N LEU A 489 12.62 12.22 -13.95
CA LEU A 489 12.32 13.33 -14.84
C LEU A 489 12.45 12.91 -16.31
N GLN A 490 13.52 12.20 -16.65
CA GLN A 490 13.74 11.67 -18.00
C GLN A 490 12.63 10.70 -18.42
N HIS A 491 12.28 9.73 -17.57
CA HIS A 491 11.19 8.79 -17.85
C HIS A 491 9.82 9.49 -17.91
N LYS A 492 9.58 10.53 -17.09
CA LYS A 492 8.33 11.31 -17.16
C LYS A 492 8.21 12.05 -18.50
N GLU A 493 9.30 12.63 -18.98
CA GLU A 493 9.34 13.28 -20.29
C GLU A 493 9.19 12.28 -21.44
N ALA A 494 9.93 11.17 -21.39
CA ALA A 494 9.84 10.10 -22.38
C ALA A 494 8.43 9.49 -22.46
N ALA A 495 7.77 9.28 -21.32
CA ALA A 495 6.38 8.81 -21.29
C ALA A 495 5.40 9.79 -21.96
N ARG A 496 5.67 11.10 -21.92
CA ARG A 496 4.86 12.13 -22.58
C ARG A 496 5.10 12.17 -24.09
N LEU A 497 6.33 11.91 -24.53
CA LEU A 497 6.71 11.92 -25.95
C LEU A 497 6.33 10.62 -26.67
N ALA A 498 6.32 9.50 -25.95
CA ALA A 498 5.96 8.20 -26.51
C ALA A 498 4.47 8.15 -26.94
N PRO A 499 4.13 7.37 -27.99
CA PRO A 499 2.75 7.23 -28.43
C PRO A 499 1.85 6.69 -27.30
N PRO A 500 0.70 7.32 -27.00
CA PRO A 500 -0.22 6.85 -25.97
C PRO A 500 -0.62 5.38 -26.16
N GLY A 501 -0.53 4.58 -25.09
CA GLY A 501 -0.84 3.15 -25.11
C GLY A 501 0.23 2.23 -25.70
N SER A 502 1.37 2.77 -26.16
CA SER A 502 2.51 1.95 -26.60
C SER A 502 3.22 1.25 -25.44
N ILE A 503 3.92 0.15 -25.74
CA ILE A 503 4.80 -0.56 -24.77
C ILE A 503 5.84 0.41 -24.18
N GLU A 504 6.38 1.31 -25.01
CA GLU A 504 7.35 2.33 -24.58
C GLU A 504 6.72 3.30 -23.56
N ALA A 505 5.54 3.86 -23.86
CA ALA A 505 4.84 4.75 -22.94
C ALA A 505 4.52 4.06 -21.61
N ASN A 506 4.04 2.81 -21.65
CA ASN A 506 3.75 2.01 -20.47
C ASN A 506 5.01 1.74 -19.64
N HIS A 507 6.12 1.39 -20.30
CA HIS A 507 7.40 1.16 -19.65
C HIS A 507 7.90 2.41 -18.93
N HIS A 508 7.90 3.57 -19.58
CA HIS A 508 8.32 4.81 -18.95
C HIS A 508 7.38 5.24 -17.81
N ALA A 509 6.06 5.06 -17.97
CA ALA A 509 5.08 5.33 -16.94
C ALA A 509 5.26 4.44 -15.69
N ALA A 510 5.51 3.14 -15.89
CA ALA A 510 5.80 2.18 -14.84
C ALA A 510 7.10 2.52 -14.10
N THR A 511 8.17 2.83 -14.84
CA THR A 511 9.49 3.15 -14.28
C THR A 511 9.46 4.45 -13.48
N GLN A 512 8.86 5.53 -13.98
CA GLN A 512 8.74 6.78 -13.22
C GLN A 512 7.87 6.63 -11.96
N ALA A 513 6.83 5.76 -12.00
CA ALA A 513 6.03 5.43 -10.84
C ALA A 513 6.82 4.63 -9.77
N ALA A 514 7.62 3.66 -10.19
CA ALA A 514 8.53 2.92 -9.30
C ALA A 514 9.56 3.85 -8.63
N MET A 515 10.16 4.76 -9.40
CA MET A 515 11.08 5.76 -8.86
C MET A 515 10.38 6.69 -7.87
N LYS A 516 9.15 7.16 -8.16
CA LYS A 516 8.35 7.97 -7.23
C LYS A 516 8.13 7.25 -5.90
N ILE A 517 7.84 5.95 -5.93
CA ILE A 517 7.65 5.14 -4.73
C ILE A 517 8.92 5.14 -3.85
N LEU A 518 10.10 4.93 -4.42
CA LEU A 518 11.36 4.91 -3.67
C LEU A 518 11.76 6.30 -3.16
N ILE A 519 11.63 7.33 -4.00
CA ILE A 519 11.90 8.73 -3.64
C ILE A 519 11.07 9.12 -2.41
N ASN A 520 9.77 8.87 -2.43
CA ASN A 520 8.87 9.21 -1.33
C ASN A 520 9.12 8.35 -0.06
N ALA A 521 9.72 7.16 -0.20
CA ALA A 521 10.03 6.29 0.93
C ALA A 521 11.34 6.65 1.66
N ALA A 522 12.26 7.39 1.01
CA ALA A 522 13.58 7.69 1.55
C ALA A 522 13.54 8.43 2.91
N TYR A 523 12.65 9.41 3.06
CA TYR A 523 12.46 10.10 4.34
C TYR A 523 11.91 9.17 5.43
N GLY A 524 10.84 8.43 5.12
CA GLY A 524 10.22 7.51 6.07
C GLY A 524 11.17 6.40 6.52
N TYR A 525 12.11 6.01 5.65
CA TYR A 525 13.18 5.08 5.97
C TYR A 525 14.13 5.60 7.05
N MET A 526 14.59 6.86 6.96
CA MET A 526 15.42 7.48 8.01
C MET A 526 14.69 7.57 9.35
N GLY A 527 13.38 7.83 9.32
CA GLY A 527 12.53 7.97 10.51
C GLY A 527 12.09 6.65 11.16
N ALA A 528 12.42 5.49 10.61
CA ALA A 528 11.87 4.20 11.05
C ALA A 528 12.56 3.57 12.28
N GLY A 529 13.49 4.28 12.91
CA GLY A 529 14.15 3.85 14.14
C GLY A 529 14.81 2.47 14.03
N LYS A 530 14.67 1.63 15.05
CA LYS A 530 15.28 0.28 15.09
C LYS A 530 14.81 -0.68 14.00
N MET A 531 13.78 -0.33 13.23
CA MET A 531 13.28 -1.16 12.14
C MET A 531 14.15 -1.06 10.87
N ALA A 532 14.97 -0.02 10.74
CA ALA A 532 15.87 0.22 9.60
C ALA A 532 17.34 0.14 10.02
N LEU A 533 18.18 -0.44 9.17
CA LEU A 533 19.62 -0.46 9.38
C LEU A 533 20.25 0.94 9.37
N PHE A 534 19.81 1.77 8.43
CA PHE A 534 20.36 3.13 8.21
C PHE A 534 19.43 4.23 8.73
N ALA A 535 18.59 3.92 9.72
CA ALA A 535 17.75 4.95 10.34
C ALA A 535 18.62 5.99 11.07
N ASP A 536 18.20 7.24 11.00
CA ASP A 536 18.81 8.37 11.69
C ASP A 536 17.72 9.39 12.02
N SER A 537 17.28 9.40 13.28
CA SER A 537 16.22 10.29 13.74
C SER A 537 16.65 11.76 13.74
N GLN A 538 17.95 12.06 13.86
CA GLN A 538 18.45 13.43 13.80
C GLN A 538 18.38 13.96 12.37
N ALA A 539 18.79 13.15 11.39
CA ALA A 539 18.64 13.49 9.98
C ALA A 539 17.15 13.68 9.61
N ALA A 540 16.27 12.79 10.06
CA ALA A 540 14.83 12.92 9.85
C ALA A 540 14.26 14.20 10.49
N ALA A 541 14.70 14.55 11.71
CA ALA A 541 14.29 15.77 12.40
C ALA A 541 14.79 17.05 11.72
N GLU A 542 15.99 17.02 11.13
CA GLU A 542 16.51 18.15 10.35
C GLU A 542 15.69 18.37 9.06
N VAL A 543 15.28 17.27 8.40
CA VAL A 543 14.35 17.36 7.26
C VAL A 543 13.02 17.97 7.67
N THR A 544 12.42 17.55 8.79
CA THR A 544 11.14 18.14 9.24
C THR A 544 11.29 19.59 9.65
N ARG A 545 12.34 19.95 10.39
CA ARG A 545 12.64 21.34 10.78
C ARG A 545 12.73 22.26 9.57
N ARG A 546 13.42 21.85 8.50
CA ARG A 546 13.48 22.62 7.25
C ARG A 546 12.16 22.63 6.50
N GLY A 547 11.43 21.52 6.51
CA GLY A 547 10.07 21.46 5.95
C GLY A 547 9.14 22.49 6.58
N ARG A 548 9.17 22.62 7.92
CA ARG A 548 8.42 23.65 8.65
C ARG A 548 8.84 25.06 8.22
N ALA A 549 10.14 25.33 8.13
CA ALA A 549 10.64 26.63 7.69
C ALA A 549 10.19 27.01 6.26
N ILE A 550 10.16 26.04 5.33
CA ILE A 550 9.63 26.27 3.97
C ILE A 550 8.13 26.54 4.01
N LEU A 551 7.37 25.75 4.77
CA LEU A 551 5.92 25.95 4.91
C LEU A 551 5.61 27.31 5.52
N ASP A 552 6.33 27.71 6.57
CA ASP A 552 6.21 29.02 7.21
C ASP A 552 6.52 30.17 6.24
N GLN A 553 7.52 30.00 5.37
CA GLN A 553 7.84 30.97 4.32
C GLN A 553 6.68 31.12 3.32
N VAL A 554 6.09 30.00 2.85
CA VAL A 554 4.94 30.01 1.93
C VAL A 554 3.73 30.65 2.60
N VAL A 555 3.38 30.21 3.81
CA VAL A 555 2.27 30.74 4.61
C VAL A 555 2.46 32.25 4.88
N GLY A 556 3.67 32.68 5.23
CA GLY A 556 4.01 34.08 5.44
C GLY A 556 3.85 34.92 4.17
N ALA A 557 4.29 34.40 3.02
CA ALA A 557 4.15 35.06 1.72
C ALA A 557 2.68 35.21 1.28
N LEU A 558 1.86 34.19 1.51
CA LEU A 558 0.40 34.23 1.25
C LEU A 558 -0.29 35.23 2.18
N ARG A 559 0.04 35.21 3.47
CA ARG A 559 -0.52 36.14 4.48
C ARG A 559 -0.15 37.59 4.18
N ALA A 560 1.09 37.87 3.79
CA ALA A 560 1.54 39.21 3.43
C ALA A 560 0.78 39.80 2.23
N ARG A 561 0.24 38.93 1.35
CA ARG A 561 -0.59 39.31 0.20
C ARG A 561 -2.08 39.39 0.53
N GLY A 562 -2.47 39.24 1.80
CA GLY A 562 -3.85 39.36 2.25
C GLY A 562 -4.75 38.18 1.89
N LEU A 563 -4.19 37.04 1.50
CA LEU A 563 -4.98 35.86 1.16
C LEU A 563 -5.56 35.19 2.40
N ALA A 564 -6.76 34.63 2.26
CA ALA A 564 -7.45 33.94 3.34
C ALA A 564 -6.94 32.50 3.48
N LEU A 565 -5.98 32.31 4.39
CA LEU A 565 -5.44 30.98 4.71
C LEU A 565 -6.51 30.10 5.36
N ILE A 566 -6.54 28.82 4.98
CA ILE A 566 -7.54 27.85 5.48
C ILE A 566 -6.85 26.76 6.29
N GLU A 567 -5.95 26.01 5.65
CA GLU A 567 -5.23 24.88 6.24
C GLU A 567 -3.84 24.79 5.59
N ALA A 568 -2.84 24.38 6.37
CA ALA A 568 -1.55 23.96 5.85
C ALA A 568 -1.11 22.66 6.54
N ASP A 569 -0.60 21.71 5.77
CA ASP A 569 -0.07 20.44 6.29
C ASP A 569 1.18 20.07 5.51
N THR A 570 2.28 19.85 6.23
CA THR A 570 3.55 19.28 5.79
C THR A 570 4.14 19.95 4.53
N ASP A 571 3.57 19.66 3.36
CA ASP A 571 3.96 20.09 2.02
C ASP A 571 2.93 20.99 1.32
N GLY A 572 1.67 21.02 1.76
CA GLY A 572 0.59 21.73 1.08
C GLY A 572 -0.07 22.86 1.89
N VAL A 573 -0.57 23.87 1.19
CA VAL A 573 -1.36 24.99 1.75
C VAL A 573 -2.64 25.20 0.94
N TYR A 574 -3.78 25.23 1.63
CA TYR A 574 -5.07 25.65 1.11
C TYR A 574 -5.35 27.10 1.51
N PHE A 575 -5.72 27.92 0.53
CA PHE A 575 -6.08 29.33 0.75
C PHE A 575 -7.17 29.76 -0.23
N ALA A 576 -8.04 30.66 0.21
CA ALA A 576 -9.04 31.29 -0.65
C ALA A 576 -8.45 32.52 -1.33
N VAL A 577 -8.82 32.71 -2.59
CA VAL A 577 -8.45 33.85 -3.44
C VAL A 577 -9.69 34.73 -3.72
N PRO A 578 -9.52 35.97 -4.20
CA PRO A 578 -10.65 36.82 -4.58
C PRO A 578 -11.52 36.17 -5.67
N PRO A 579 -12.85 36.34 -5.64
CA PRO A 579 -13.77 35.67 -6.57
C PRO A 579 -13.60 36.13 -8.02
N GLU A 580 -13.08 37.34 -8.23
CA GLU A 580 -12.72 37.88 -9.53
C GLU A 580 -11.45 37.30 -10.16
N TRP A 581 -10.68 36.47 -9.44
CA TRP A 581 -9.45 35.90 -9.99
C TRP A 581 -9.72 34.75 -10.96
N ASP A 582 -8.95 34.73 -12.05
CA ASP A 582 -8.87 33.60 -12.96
C ASP A 582 -7.74 32.62 -12.60
N GLU A 583 -7.69 31.51 -13.33
CA GLU A 583 -6.69 30.46 -13.09
C GLU A 583 -5.26 30.93 -13.38
N GLU A 584 -5.08 31.86 -14.32
CA GLU A 584 -3.76 32.36 -14.70
C GLU A 584 -3.17 33.18 -13.55
N GLN A 585 -3.96 34.07 -12.97
CA GLN A 585 -3.59 34.85 -11.78
C GLN A 585 -3.25 33.96 -10.59
N GLU A 586 -4.07 32.93 -10.34
CA GLU A 586 -3.80 31.94 -9.28
C GLU A 586 -2.44 31.23 -9.50
N ARG A 587 -2.14 30.82 -10.74
CA ARG A 587 -0.87 30.16 -11.11
C ARG A 587 0.32 31.11 -11.02
N SER A 588 0.18 32.35 -11.49
CA SER A 588 1.22 33.38 -11.42
C SER A 588 1.63 33.68 -9.98
N LEU A 589 0.65 33.78 -9.06
CA LEU A 589 0.92 33.95 -7.63
C LEU A 589 1.75 32.79 -7.07
N VAL A 590 1.34 31.54 -7.34
CA VAL A 590 2.06 30.35 -6.84
C VAL A 590 3.48 30.30 -7.40
N ALA A 591 3.65 30.62 -8.69
CA ALA A 591 4.98 30.70 -9.31
C ALA A 591 5.85 31.82 -8.71
N GLU A 592 5.29 32.99 -8.44
CA GLU A 592 5.97 34.11 -7.78
C GLU A 592 6.46 33.73 -6.39
N ILE A 593 5.59 33.15 -5.55
CA ILE A 593 5.98 32.67 -4.22
C ILE A 593 7.04 31.57 -4.34
N GLY A 594 6.86 30.64 -5.29
CA GLY A 594 7.82 29.58 -5.57
C GLY A 594 9.20 30.10 -5.97
N SER A 595 9.28 31.24 -6.67
CA SER A 595 10.57 31.84 -7.06
C SER A 595 11.39 32.37 -5.89
N GLY A 596 10.75 32.64 -4.75
CA GLY A 596 11.43 33.04 -3.51
C GLY A 596 11.94 31.88 -2.66
N LEU A 597 11.63 30.63 -3.02
CA LEU A 597 12.10 29.44 -2.30
C LEU A 597 13.54 29.09 -2.67
N PRO A 598 14.27 28.35 -1.80
CA PRO A 598 15.62 27.92 -2.09
C PRO A 598 15.72 27.13 -3.41
N PRO A 599 16.83 27.27 -4.17
CA PRO A 599 17.05 26.47 -5.38
C PRO A 599 16.87 24.98 -5.12
N GLY A 600 16.11 24.29 -5.98
CA GLY A 600 15.79 22.86 -5.83
C GLY A 600 14.47 22.58 -5.10
N ILE A 601 13.88 23.57 -4.44
CA ILE A 601 12.53 23.48 -3.86
C ILE A 601 11.53 24.11 -4.82
N ARG A 602 10.52 23.35 -5.24
CA ARG A 602 9.50 23.82 -6.20
C ARG A 602 8.12 23.81 -5.56
N LEU A 603 7.48 24.97 -5.56
CA LEU A 603 6.07 25.11 -5.23
C LEU A 603 5.25 24.91 -6.50
N GLU A 604 4.33 23.96 -6.48
CA GLU A 604 3.45 23.61 -7.60
C GLU A 604 2.02 24.07 -7.31
N TYR A 605 1.37 24.58 -8.35
CA TYR A 605 -0.08 24.75 -8.35
C TYR A 605 -0.72 23.38 -8.55
N GLU A 606 -1.34 22.84 -7.50
CA GLU A 606 -1.93 21.49 -7.56
C GLU A 606 -3.38 21.51 -8.03
N GLY A 607 -4.17 22.49 -7.58
CA GLY A 607 -5.56 22.57 -8.00
C GLY A 607 -6.33 23.77 -7.48
N ARG A 608 -7.48 24.00 -8.13
CA ARG A 608 -8.51 24.95 -7.73
C ARG A 608 -9.83 24.28 -7.48
N TYR A 609 -10.56 24.84 -6.53
CA TYR A 609 -11.85 24.33 -6.07
C TYR A 609 -12.82 25.49 -5.95
N ARG A 610 -14.06 25.25 -6.33
CA ARG A 610 -15.15 26.21 -6.17
C ARG A 610 -15.38 26.51 -4.70
N ALA A 611 -15.37 25.49 -3.85
CA ALA A 611 -15.50 25.63 -2.41
C ALA A 611 -14.75 24.52 -1.66
N MET A 612 -14.42 24.79 -0.40
CA MET A 612 -13.87 23.83 0.55
C MET A 612 -14.64 23.91 1.87
N PHE A 613 -15.12 22.79 2.39
CA PHE A 613 -15.55 22.70 3.78
C PHE A 613 -14.36 22.29 4.64
N SER A 614 -13.87 23.20 5.48
CA SER A 614 -12.79 22.99 6.43
C SER A 614 -13.34 22.66 7.82
N HIS A 615 -13.04 21.46 8.32
CA HIS A 615 -13.53 20.98 9.62
C HIS A 615 -12.41 20.92 10.67
N GLU A 616 -11.40 20.09 10.40
CA GLU A 616 -10.17 19.92 11.17
C GLU A 616 -9.03 19.64 10.19
N VAL A 617 -7.78 19.77 10.63
CA VAL A 617 -6.64 19.42 9.76
C VAL A 617 -6.82 17.98 9.24
N LYS A 618 -6.58 17.78 7.94
CA LYS A 618 -6.77 16.52 7.19
C LYS A 618 -8.22 16.05 7.11
N ASN A 619 -9.18 16.84 7.57
CA ASN A 619 -10.61 16.54 7.54
C ASN A 619 -11.35 17.69 6.86
N TYR A 620 -11.54 17.56 5.55
CA TYR A 620 -12.14 18.57 4.71
C TYR A 620 -12.88 17.96 3.52
N ALA A 621 -13.79 18.72 2.92
CA ALA A 621 -14.40 18.36 1.64
C ALA A 621 -14.12 19.45 0.61
N LEU A 622 -13.87 19.06 -0.64
CA LEU A 622 -13.59 19.93 -1.77
C LEU A 622 -14.71 19.78 -2.80
N LEU A 623 -15.17 20.91 -3.33
CA LEU A 623 -16.11 20.97 -4.44
C LEU A 623 -15.38 21.56 -5.63
N THR A 624 -15.22 20.75 -6.67
CA THR A 624 -14.62 21.18 -7.94
C THR A 624 -15.59 22.01 -8.77
N TYR A 625 -15.08 22.72 -9.77
CA TYR A 625 -15.89 23.56 -10.66
C TYR A 625 -16.85 22.76 -11.56
N ASP A 626 -16.55 21.49 -11.86
CA ASP A 626 -17.41 20.55 -12.57
C ASP A 626 -18.47 19.87 -11.67
N GLY A 627 -18.53 20.24 -10.38
CA GLY A 627 -19.56 19.78 -9.44
C GLY A 627 -19.25 18.48 -8.71
N ARG A 628 -18.04 17.93 -8.84
CA ARG A 628 -17.60 16.74 -8.10
C ARG A 628 -17.26 17.09 -6.65
N LEU A 629 -17.79 16.30 -5.71
CA LEU A 629 -17.47 16.36 -4.29
C LEU A 629 -16.35 15.36 -3.96
N ILE A 630 -15.27 15.84 -3.35
CA ILE A 630 -14.14 15.05 -2.87
C ILE A 630 -14.08 15.19 -1.35
N VAL A 631 -14.12 14.08 -0.61
CA VAL A 631 -14.18 14.09 0.87
C VAL A 631 -12.94 13.44 1.45
N HIS A 632 -12.24 14.16 2.31
CA HIS A 632 -11.02 13.72 2.99
C HIS A 632 -11.19 13.66 4.51
N GLY A 633 -10.45 12.74 5.13
CA GLY A 633 -10.36 12.61 6.59
C GLY A 633 -11.37 11.66 7.21
N VAL A 634 -10.94 11.01 8.30
CA VAL A 634 -11.74 10.00 9.01
C VAL A 634 -12.97 10.58 9.69
N ALA A 635 -12.95 11.88 10.02
CA ALA A 635 -14.10 12.57 10.60
C ALA A 635 -15.24 12.72 9.59
N LEU A 636 -14.94 12.86 8.30
CA LEU A 636 -15.94 13.03 7.24
C LEU A 636 -16.22 11.72 6.48
N ARG A 637 -15.23 10.82 6.41
CA ARG A 637 -15.34 9.51 5.75
C ARG A 637 -14.87 8.40 6.69
N SER A 638 -15.80 7.57 7.16
CA SER A 638 -15.50 6.45 8.05
C SER A 638 -15.83 5.13 7.35
N SER A 639 -14.92 4.14 7.42
CA SER A 639 -15.20 2.78 6.96
C SER A 639 -16.26 2.04 7.77
N ARG A 640 -16.67 2.62 8.92
CA ARG A 640 -17.76 2.12 9.77
C ARG A 640 -19.08 2.84 9.51
N ALA A 641 -19.12 3.79 8.58
CA ALA A 641 -20.33 4.57 8.33
C ALA A 641 -21.46 3.67 7.82
N GLU A 642 -22.65 3.84 8.39
CA GLU A 642 -23.87 3.26 7.86
C GLU A 642 -24.24 3.93 6.52
N PRO A 643 -24.65 3.17 5.50
CA PRO A 643 -24.97 3.70 4.17
C PRO A 643 -25.97 4.88 4.17
N PHE A 644 -27.02 4.83 5.01
CA PHE A 644 -27.99 5.93 5.09
C PHE A 644 -27.36 7.25 5.54
N GLY A 645 -26.47 7.19 6.53
CA GLY A 645 -25.79 8.35 7.10
C GLY A 645 -24.75 8.93 6.14
N GLU A 646 -24.03 8.07 5.40
CA GLU A 646 -23.11 8.52 4.35
C GLU A 646 -23.84 9.27 3.23
N ARG A 647 -24.99 8.75 2.77
CA ARG A 647 -25.80 9.42 1.73
C ARG A 647 -26.30 10.79 2.20
N PHE A 648 -26.82 10.86 3.43
CA PHE A 648 -27.22 12.13 4.04
C PHE A 648 -26.04 13.11 4.08
N LEU A 649 -24.90 12.69 4.63
CA LEU A 649 -23.74 13.56 4.81
C LEU A 649 -23.21 14.10 3.48
N ARG A 650 -23.12 13.27 2.44
CA ARG A 650 -22.69 13.71 1.09
C ARG A 650 -23.63 14.76 0.50
N ARG A 651 -24.95 14.54 0.57
CA ARG A 651 -25.96 15.49 0.08
C ARG A 651 -25.92 16.81 0.88
N ALA A 652 -25.84 16.70 2.20
CA ALA A 652 -25.81 17.85 3.09
C ALA A 652 -24.50 18.67 2.95
N LEU A 653 -23.34 18.02 2.78
CA LEU A 653 -22.06 18.69 2.48
C LEU A 653 -22.14 19.48 1.18
N LEU A 654 -22.61 18.84 0.09
CA LEU A 654 -22.75 19.51 -1.20
C LEU A 654 -23.67 20.73 -1.11
N ALA A 655 -24.85 20.57 -0.50
CA ALA A 655 -25.80 21.67 -0.32
C ALA A 655 -25.22 22.80 0.55
N THR A 656 -24.53 22.46 1.64
CA THR A 656 -23.86 23.44 2.51
C THR A 656 -22.80 24.24 1.75
N MET A 657 -21.96 23.57 0.96
CA MET A 657 -20.90 24.20 0.16
C MET A 657 -21.43 25.05 -1.00
N LEU A 658 -22.67 24.79 -1.44
CA LEU A 658 -23.38 25.60 -2.44
C LEU A 658 -24.22 26.72 -1.81
N GLY A 659 -24.24 26.84 -0.47
CA GLY A 659 -25.09 27.81 0.23
C GLY A 659 -26.58 27.50 0.23
N LYS A 660 -26.97 26.27 -0.15
CA LYS A 660 -28.37 25.86 -0.30
C LYS A 660 -28.90 25.25 1.00
N VAL A 661 -29.15 26.12 1.99
CA VAL A 661 -29.53 25.69 3.35
C VAL A 661 -30.86 24.94 3.39
N ASP A 662 -31.82 25.30 2.54
CA ASP A 662 -33.10 24.57 2.43
C ASP A 662 -32.91 23.12 1.99
N GLU A 663 -31.96 22.85 1.08
CA GLU A 663 -31.63 21.48 0.64
C GLU A 663 -30.96 20.68 1.76
N VAL A 664 -30.19 21.32 2.66
CA VAL A 664 -29.62 20.68 3.86
C VAL A 664 -30.74 20.24 4.80
N ARG A 665 -31.69 21.12 5.08
CA ARG A 665 -32.85 20.82 5.92
C ARG A 665 -33.73 19.73 5.30
N ALA A 666 -33.98 19.81 3.99
CA ALA A 666 -34.74 18.80 3.26
C ALA A 666 -34.07 17.42 3.34
N ALA A 667 -32.76 17.34 3.10
CA ALA A 667 -32.01 16.09 3.20
C ALA A 667 -32.12 15.47 4.62
N TYR A 668 -32.04 16.30 5.66
CA TYR A 668 -32.21 15.85 7.05
C TYR A 668 -33.62 15.31 7.30
N LEU A 669 -34.66 16.09 6.98
CA LEU A 669 -36.06 15.71 7.24
C LEU A 669 -36.51 14.50 6.40
N GLU A 670 -36.05 14.38 5.16
CA GLU A 670 -36.29 13.21 4.31
C GLU A 670 -35.66 11.96 4.93
N THR A 671 -34.42 12.06 5.42
CA THR A 671 -33.74 10.92 6.07
C THR A 671 -34.42 10.54 7.38
N VAL A 672 -34.80 11.52 8.22
CA VAL A 672 -35.61 11.29 9.42
C VAL A 672 -36.95 10.66 9.07
N GLY A 673 -37.63 11.13 8.01
CA GLY A 673 -38.88 10.56 7.51
C GLY A 673 -38.72 9.11 7.06
N ALA A 674 -37.66 8.78 6.32
CA ALA A 674 -37.35 7.42 5.89
C ALA A 674 -37.04 6.49 7.08
N LEU A 675 -36.33 6.99 8.10
CA LEU A 675 -36.08 6.25 9.34
C LEU A 675 -37.38 6.00 10.12
N ARG A 676 -38.19 7.05 10.36
CA ARG A 676 -39.47 6.96 11.11
C ARG A 676 -40.49 6.03 10.44
N SER A 677 -40.58 6.08 9.11
CA SER A 677 -41.46 5.21 8.33
C SER A 677 -40.88 3.82 8.06
N ARG A 678 -39.64 3.55 8.50
CA ARG A 678 -38.90 2.31 8.22
C ARG A 678 -38.81 1.98 6.73
N ALA A 679 -38.65 3.02 5.91
CA ALA A 679 -38.52 2.93 4.46
C ALA A 679 -37.15 2.42 3.99
N LEU A 680 -36.15 2.36 4.88
CA LEU A 680 -34.83 1.81 4.60
C LEU A 680 -34.76 0.31 5.01
N PRO A 681 -33.98 -0.54 4.32
CA PRO A 681 -33.73 -1.91 4.78
C PRO A 681 -32.64 -1.96 5.86
N ALA A 682 -32.54 -3.07 6.60
CA ALA A 682 -31.54 -3.27 7.65
C ALA A 682 -30.10 -3.13 7.14
N ALA A 683 -29.83 -3.59 5.91
CA ALA A 683 -28.55 -3.41 5.24
C ALA A 683 -28.11 -1.93 5.16
N ASP A 684 -29.07 -1.01 5.08
CA ASP A 684 -28.82 0.42 4.90
C ASP A 684 -28.49 1.15 6.21
N VAL A 685 -28.93 0.59 7.33
CA VAL A 685 -28.65 1.06 8.71
C VAL A 685 -27.57 0.23 9.42
N ALA A 686 -26.96 -0.71 8.69
CA ALA A 686 -25.92 -1.57 9.22
C ALA A 686 -24.55 -0.88 9.21
N THR A 687 -23.78 -1.11 10.28
CA THR A 687 -22.38 -0.71 10.37
C THR A 687 -21.48 -1.93 10.19
N GLN A 688 -20.27 -1.72 9.67
CA GLN A 688 -19.25 -2.74 9.52
C GLN A 688 -18.04 -2.40 10.39
N VAL A 689 -17.62 -3.34 11.24
CA VAL A 689 -16.55 -3.13 12.23
C VAL A 689 -15.54 -4.25 12.15
N ARG A 690 -14.25 -3.88 12.23
CA ARG A 690 -13.15 -4.83 12.36
C ARG A 690 -12.99 -5.27 13.81
N LEU A 691 -13.08 -6.57 14.08
CA LEU A 691 -12.84 -7.16 15.40
C LEU A 691 -11.38 -7.01 15.80
N THR A 692 -11.11 -6.85 17.08
CA THR A 692 -9.76 -6.63 17.64
C THR A 692 -9.40 -7.64 18.73
N LYS A 693 -10.39 -8.33 19.31
CA LYS A 693 -10.22 -9.28 20.41
C LYS A 693 -10.45 -10.71 19.92
N THR A 694 -9.71 -11.65 20.48
CA THR A 694 -10.01 -13.08 20.33
C THR A 694 -11.31 -13.43 21.06
N PRO A 695 -11.93 -14.59 20.80
CA PRO A 695 -13.09 -15.03 21.56
C PRO A 695 -12.85 -15.02 23.06
N GLU A 696 -11.72 -15.54 23.53
CA GLU A 696 -11.36 -15.63 24.95
C GLU A 696 -11.21 -14.23 25.56
N ALA A 697 -10.49 -13.33 24.87
CA ALA A 697 -10.27 -11.97 25.33
C ALA A 697 -11.59 -11.19 25.41
N TYR A 698 -12.50 -11.39 24.45
CA TYR A 698 -13.82 -10.77 24.51
C TYR A 698 -14.68 -11.38 25.62
N PHE A 699 -14.77 -12.70 25.76
CA PHE A 699 -15.57 -13.33 26.82
C PHE A 699 -15.10 -12.92 28.22
N ALA A 700 -13.79 -12.73 28.42
CA ALA A 700 -13.26 -12.17 29.66
C ALA A 700 -13.70 -10.71 29.89
N ALA A 701 -13.64 -9.87 28.85
CA ALA A 701 -14.02 -8.46 28.92
C ALA A 701 -15.55 -8.23 28.95
N ARG A 702 -16.35 -9.17 28.45
CA ARG A 702 -17.80 -9.09 28.30
C ARG A 702 -18.53 -8.80 29.61
N GLN A 703 -17.95 -9.21 30.74
CA GLN A 703 -18.51 -8.96 32.07
C GLN A 703 -18.52 -7.48 32.46
N THR A 704 -17.60 -6.69 31.91
CA THR A 704 -17.46 -5.25 32.21
C THR A 704 -17.92 -4.37 31.05
N HIS A 705 -17.76 -4.83 29.81
CA HIS A 705 -18.15 -4.08 28.63
C HIS A 705 -18.62 -5.01 27.50
N GLN A 706 -19.90 -4.92 27.15
CA GLN A 706 -20.46 -5.60 25.99
C GLN A 706 -20.26 -4.74 24.74
N GLU A 707 -19.63 -5.34 23.72
CA GLU A 707 -19.36 -4.67 22.46
C GLU A 707 -20.34 -5.15 21.37
N PRO A 708 -21.04 -4.24 20.67
CA PRO A 708 -22.12 -4.58 19.74
C PRO A 708 -21.79 -5.64 18.68
N ALA A 709 -20.60 -5.55 18.07
CA ALA A 709 -20.18 -6.44 16.99
C ALA A 709 -20.09 -7.91 17.44
N TYR A 710 -19.58 -8.15 18.65
CA TYR A 710 -19.45 -9.50 19.18
C TYR A 710 -20.78 -10.03 19.72
N GLU A 711 -21.60 -9.18 20.34
CA GLU A 711 -22.95 -9.59 20.75
C GLU A 711 -23.82 -10.00 19.55
N ALA A 712 -23.68 -9.31 18.42
CA ALA A 712 -24.33 -9.69 17.16
C ALA A 712 -23.96 -11.11 16.71
N LEU A 713 -22.66 -11.45 16.74
CA LEU A 713 -22.16 -12.79 16.41
C LEU A 713 -22.68 -13.85 17.39
N ILE A 714 -22.55 -13.60 18.70
CA ILE A 714 -22.97 -14.55 19.75
C ILE A 714 -24.46 -14.85 19.63
N ARG A 715 -25.28 -13.83 19.37
CA ARG A 715 -26.73 -13.97 19.18
C ARG A 715 -27.07 -14.78 17.94
N ALA A 716 -26.28 -14.65 16.87
CA ALA A 716 -26.37 -15.49 15.68
C ALA A 716 -25.80 -16.91 15.88
N GLY A 717 -25.37 -17.27 17.11
CA GLY A 717 -24.80 -18.57 17.43
C GLY A 717 -23.31 -18.70 17.10
N ARG A 718 -22.66 -17.66 16.56
CA ARG A 718 -21.21 -17.66 16.28
C ARG A 718 -20.43 -17.31 17.55
N ARG A 719 -19.66 -18.28 18.05
CA ARG A 719 -18.76 -18.14 19.22
C ARG A 719 -17.27 -18.13 18.85
N HIS A 720 -16.96 -18.26 17.57
CA HIS A 720 -15.60 -18.27 17.04
C HIS A 720 -15.47 -17.15 16.00
N TRP A 721 -14.34 -16.44 16.06
CA TRP A 721 -13.95 -15.33 15.19
C TRP A 721 -12.48 -15.02 15.43
N PHE A 722 -11.87 -14.22 14.55
CA PHE A 722 -10.46 -13.83 14.66
C PHE A 722 -10.28 -12.31 14.73
N PRO A 723 -9.25 -11.82 15.46
CA PRO A 723 -8.86 -10.41 15.42
C PRO A 723 -8.54 -9.93 13.99
N GLY A 724 -9.40 -9.09 13.47
CA GLY A 724 -9.32 -8.51 12.14
C GLY A 724 -10.46 -8.90 11.21
N GLU A 725 -11.32 -9.84 11.60
CA GLU A 725 -12.57 -10.14 10.91
C GLU A 725 -13.42 -8.87 10.81
N ARG A 726 -14.07 -8.64 9.67
CA ARG A 726 -15.03 -7.54 9.52
C ARG A 726 -16.43 -8.10 9.74
N VAL A 727 -17.15 -7.52 10.69
CA VAL A 727 -18.50 -7.94 11.06
C VAL A 727 -19.46 -6.81 10.76
N ARG A 728 -20.51 -7.10 9.99
CA ARG A 728 -21.59 -6.17 9.71
C ARG A 728 -22.79 -6.47 10.60
N PHE A 729 -23.39 -5.46 11.20
CA PHE A 729 -24.52 -5.64 12.12
C PHE A 729 -25.37 -4.37 12.22
N TYR A 730 -26.60 -4.52 12.72
CA TYR A 730 -27.50 -3.41 13.00
C TYR A 730 -28.23 -3.62 14.34
N ARG A 731 -28.91 -2.59 14.84
CA ARG A 731 -29.64 -2.62 16.12
C ARG A 731 -31.16 -2.64 15.89
N THR A 732 -31.85 -3.62 16.48
CA THR A 732 -33.32 -3.75 16.43
C THR A 732 -34.01 -2.89 17.48
N ALA A 733 -35.31 -2.65 17.31
CA ALA A 733 -36.16 -1.90 18.25
C ALA A 733 -36.18 -2.47 19.67
N GLU A 734 -35.96 -3.78 19.83
CA GLU A 734 -35.79 -4.46 21.11
C GLU A 734 -34.41 -4.21 21.75
N LYS A 735 -33.61 -3.31 21.16
CA LYS A 735 -32.26 -2.93 21.56
C LYS A 735 -31.25 -4.07 21.44
N GLN A 736 -31.46 -4.95 20.47
CA GLN A 736 -30.64 -6.12 20.24
C GLN A 736 -29.78 -5.93 18.99
N TYR A 737 -28.58 -6.51 18.96
CA TYR A 737 -27.71 -6.45 17.79
C TYR A 737 -27.88 -7.71 16.94
N VAL A 738 -28.09 -7.53 15.65
CA VAL A 738 -28.28 -8.60 14.68
C VAL A 738 -27.14 -8.57 13.68
N TRP A 739 -26.44 -9.69 13.58
CA TRP A 739 -25.40 -9.88 12.58
C TRP A 739 -26.03 -9.98 11.18
N LEU A 740 -25.45 -9.24 10.24
CA LEU A 740 -25.76 -9.32 8.83
C LEU A 740 -24.55 -9.96 8.14
N PRO A 741 -24.69 -11.19 7.61
CA PRO A 741 -23.66 -11.77 6.76
C PRO A 741 -23.47 -10.88 5.53
N ASP A 742 -22.21 -10.60 5.14
CA ASP A 742 -21.97 -9.89 3.89
C ASP A 742 -22.28 -10.82 2.72
N GLU A 743 -22.95 -10.31 1.68
CA GLU A 743 -23.17 -11.05 0.43
C GLU A 743 -21.85 -11.47 -0.25
N ASN A 744 -20.75 -10.76 0.08
CA ASN A 744 -19.42 -10.93 -0.47
C ASN A 744 -18.37 -11.40 0.56
N THR A 745 -18.76 -11.99 1.70
CA THR A 745 -17.78 -12.59 2.63
C THR A 745 -17.20 -13.90 2.05
N GLU A 746 -16.40 -13.77 0.99
CA GLU A 746 -15.48 -14.80 0.49
C GLU A 746 -14.22 -14.90 1.40
N GLU A 747 -14.02 -13.98 2.34
CA GLU A 747 -12.92 -14.03 3.31
C GLU A 747 -13.30 -14.81 4.59
N VAL A 748 -13.30 -16.14 4.52
CA VAL A 748 -12.94 -16.96 5.69
C VAL A 748 -11.42 -17.08 5.65
N PRO A 749 -10.65 -16.60 6.66
CA PRO A 749 -9.21 -16.79 6.64
C PRO A 749 -8.88 -18.27 6.64
N ALA A 750 -8.20 -18.72 5.59
CA ALA A 750 -7.49 -19.97 5.59
C ALA A 750 -6.38 -19.90 6.64
N GLY A 751 -6.66 -20.41 7.84
CA GLY A 751 -5.69 -20.42 8.93
C GLY A 751 -6.27 -20.90 10.26
N GLN A 752 -6.10 -22.20 10.53
CA GLN A 752 -6.12 -22.84 11.86
C GLN A 752 -7.45 -23.19 12.55
N GLU A 753 -8.63 -22.93 11.99
CA GLU A 753 -9.91 -23.31 12.66
C GLU A 753 -10.63 -24.55 12.09
N TRP A 754 -10.13 -25.19 11.02
CA TRP A 754 -10.80 -26.36 10.43
C TRP A 754 -10.64 -27.67 11.23
N LEU A 755 -9.92 -27.67 12.35
CA LEU A 755 -9.67 -28.88 13.17
C LEU A 755 -10.70 -29.15 14.29
N SER A 756 -11.70 -28.29 14.53
CA SER A 756 -12.54 -28.43 15.74
C SER A 756 -14.07 -28.55 15.56
N LEU A 757 -14.61 -28.50 14.34
CA LEU A 757 -16.08 -28.52 14.13
C LEU A 757 -16.64 -29.87 13.65
N ALA A 758 -16.01 -30.98 14.02
CA ALA A 758 -16.59 -32.31 13.87
C ALA A 758 -17.21 -32.78 15.20
N SER A 759 -18.32 -32.18 15.62
CA SER A 759 -19.34 -32.87 16.41
C SER A 759 -20.62 -32.05 16.46
N THR A 760 -21.75 -32.73 16.22
CA THR A 760 -23.14 -32.28 16.36
C THR A 760 -23.76 -31.56 15.14
N SER A 761 -24.34 -32.34 14.23
CA SER A 761 -25.74 -32.17 13.82
C SER A 761 -26.22 -33.38 13.00
N SER A 762 -27.51 -33.65 13.14
CA SER A 762 -28.27 -34.83 12.74
C SER A 762 -28.37 -35.06 11.24
N GLU A 763 -28.46 -36.34 10.86
CA GLU A 763 -28.75 -36.85 9.53
C GLU A 763 -30.10 -36.32 9.02
N GLU A 764 -30.08 -35.54 7.93
CA GLU A 764 -31.12 -35.35 6.88
C GLU A 764 -31.03 -33.99 6.17
N GLU A 765 -30.19 -33.04 6.62
CA GLU A 765 -30.00 -31.78 5.91
C GLU A 765 -28.83 -31.86 4.91
N THR A 766 -29.12 -31.76 3.61
CA THR A 766 -28.04 -31.69 2.61
C THR A 766 -27.34 -30.33 2.70
N PRO A 767 -26.02 -30.26 2.45
CA PRO A 767 -25.27 -28.99 2.49
C PRO A 767 -25.87 -27.90 1.59
N LEU A 768 -26.51 -28.28 0.48
CA LEU A 768 -27.21 -27.35 -0.42
C LEU A 768 -28.42 -26.69 0.26
N MET A 769 -29.26 -27.48 0.95
CA MET A 769 -30.44 -26.98 1.67
C MET A 769 -30.06 -26.09 2.85
N ALA A 770 -28.98 -26.43 3.58
CA ALA A 770 -28.45 -25.60 4.66
C ALA A 770 -27.93 -24.25 4.14
N VAL A 771 -27.30 -24.25 2.97
CA VAL A 771 -26.77 -23.06 2.29
C VAL A 771 -27.90 -22.19 1.71
N GLU A 772 -28.91 -22.77 1.05
CA GLU A 772 -30.09 -22.03 0.55
C GLU A 772 -30.89 -21.42 1.70
N ARG A 773 -31.08 -22.17 2.79
CA ARG A 773 -31.72 -21.66 4.00
C ARG A 773 -30.90 -20.51 4.62
N ALA A 774 -29.58 -20.63 4.68
CA ALA A 774 -28.71 -19.55 5.16
C ALA A 774 -28.75 -18.30 4.27
N ARG A 775 -28.84 -18.46 2.94
CA ARG A 775 -28.98 -17.35 1.97
C ARG A 775 -30.30 -16.63 2.09
N GLN A 776 -31.39 -17.40 2.10
CA GLN A 776 -32.73 -16.85 2.26
C GLN A 776 -32.81 -16.10 3.59
N THR A 777 -32.26 -16.69 4.66
CA THR A 777 -32.14 -16.02 5.96
C THR A 777 -31.30 -14.73 5.88
N SER A 778 -30.15 -14.72 5.18
CA SER A 778 -29.29 -13.52 5.06
C SER A 778 -29.95 -12.39 4.28
N LYS A 779 -30.57 -12.69 3.14
CA LYS A 779 -31.29 -11.70 2.32
C LYS A 779 -32.53 -11.19 3.03
N GLU A 780 -33.28 -12.09 3.68
CA GLU A 780 -34.41 -11.71 4.54
C GLU A 780 -33.95 -10.81 5.69
N LEU A 781 -32.83 -11.12 6.34
CA LEU A 781 -32.23 -10.31 7.40
C LEU A 781 -31.82 -8.91 6.89
N ALA A 782 -31.19 -8.84 5.72
CA ALA A 782 -30.77 -7.60 5.09
C ALA A 782 -31.94 -6.68 4.74
N GLU A 783 -33.08 -7.24 4.33
CA GLU A 783 -34.31 -6.52 3.98
C GLU A 783 -35.23 -6.19 5.17
N ARG A 784 -34.87 -6.62 6.39
CA ARG A 784 -35.67 -6.34 7.59
C ARG A 784 -35.82 -4.84 7.83
N ARG A 785 -36.94 -4.50 8.47
CA ARG A 785 -37.34 -3.12 8.78
C ARG A 785 -37.66 -2.97 10.28
N ASP A 786 -36.99 -3.78 11.11
CA ASP A 786 -37.22 -3.89 12.56
C ASP A 786 -36.21 -3.07 13.40
N TYR A 787 -35.45 -2.18 12.77
CA TYR A 787 -34.42 -1.39 13.45
C TYR A 787 -34.98 -0.36 14.46
N ASP A 788 -34.13 0.02 15.42
CA ASP A 788 -34.38 1.04 16.45
C ASP A 788 -34.34 2.45 15.84
N VAL A 789 -35.52 2.93 15.40
CA VAL A 789 -35.69 4.24 14.75
C VAL A 789 -35.06 5.37 15.58
N GLU A 790 -35.35 5.41 16.88
CA GLU A 790 -34.90 6.47 17.77
C GLU A 790 -33.37 6.45 17.95
N TYR A 791 -32.77 5.26 18.01
CA TYR A 791 -31.31 5.13 18.00
C TYR A 791 -30.70 5.69 16.71
N TYR A 792 -31.24 5.35 15.54
CA TYR A 792 -30.69 5.78 14.26
C TYR A 792 -30.94 7.26 13.94
N ILE A 793 -32.04 7.86 14.43
CA ILE A 793 -32.24 9.31 14.37
C ILE A 793 -31.22 10.03 15.26
N ARG A 794 -31.02 9.57 16.50
CA ARG A 794 -29.96 10.13 17.36
C ARG A 794 -28.57 9.96 16.75
N LEU A 795 -28.31 8.84 16.08
CA LEU A 795 -27.05 8.60 15.38
C LEU A 795 -26.88 9.58 14.20
N LEU A 796 -27.92 9.79 13.41
CA LEU A 796 -27.95 10.78 12.33
C LEU A 796 -27.55 12.15 12.84
N THR A 797 -28.17 12.63 13.92
CA THR A 797 -27.89 13.94 14.50
C THR A 797 -26.51 14.01 15.15
N SER A 798 -26.17 13.05 16.01
CA SER A 798 -24.95 13.09 16.83
C SER A 798 -23.66 12.75 16.08
N SER A 799 -23.74 11.95 15.00
CA SER A 799 -22.57 11.43 14.29
C SER A 799 -22.42 11.95 12.87
N TYR A 800 -23.52 12.21 12.14
CA TYR A 800 -23.47 12.67 10.76
C TYR A 800 -23.72 14.18 10.65
N ALA A 801 -24.86 14.68 11.14
CA ALA A 801 -25.16 16.11 11.12
C ALA A 801 -24.14 16.90 11.93
N ALA A 802 -23.70 16.39 13.09
CA ALA A 802 -22.65 16.99 13.91
C ALA A 802 -21.35 17.31 13.16
N ARG A 803 -21.04 16.63 12.05
CA ARG A 803 -19.85 16.92 11.21
C ARG A 803 -19.97 18.28 10.51
N LEU A 804 -21.19 18.76 10.27
CA LEU A 804 -21.48 20.07 9.69
C LEU A 804 -21.48 21.19 10.74
N ARG A 805 -21.26 20.90 12.03
CA ARG A 805 -21.31 21.91 13.10
C ARG A 805 -20.35 23.09 12.87
N LYS A 806 -19.21 22.85 12.22
CA LYS A 806 -18.24 23.91 11.85
C LYS A 806 -18.74 24.83 10.74
N ALA A 807 -19.73 24.39 9.95
CA ALA A 807 -20.29 25.17 8.86
C ALA A 807 -21.30 26.23 9.31
N PHE A 808 -21.87 26.15 10.51
CA PHE A 808 -22.98 27.02 10.94
C PHE A 808 -22.70 27.63 12.31
N ALA A 809 -23.43 28.71 12.66
CA ALA A 809 -23.49 29.16 14.04
C ALA A 809 -24.18 28.10 14.93
N PRO A 810 -23.85 28.00 16.22
CA PRO A 810 -24.47 27.02 17.11
C PRO A 810 -26.00 27.05 17.07
N GLU A 811 -26.59 28.24 17.07
CA GLU A 811 -28.04 28.45 17.07
C GLU A 811 -28.67 28.03 15.73
N ASP A 812 -28.00 28.36 14.62
CA ASP A 812 -28.42 27.97 13.27
C ASP A 812 -28.32 26.45 13.05
N PHE A 813 -27.27 25.83 13.60
CA PHE A 813 -27.08 24.38 13.56
C PHE A 813 -28.22 23.66 14.28
N GLU A 814 -28.54 24.10 15.51
CA GLU A 814 -29.67 23.56 16.26
C GLU A 814 -30.98 23.79 15.50
N ALA A 815 -31.20 24.98 14.95
CA ALA A 815 -32.39 25.26 14.14
C ALA A 815 -32.52 24.30 12.94
N LEU A 816 -31.42 24.00 12.25
CA LEU A 816 -31.39 23.13 11.06
C LEU A 816 -31.63 21.65 11.35
N PHE A 817 -31.14 21.13 12.48
CA PHE A 817 -31.17 19.70 12.78
C PHE A 817 -32.11 19.33 13.94
N ARG A 818 -33.07 20.20 14.28
CA ARG A 818 -34.17 19.88 15.20
C ARG A 818 -35.12 18.83 14.63
N GLU A 819 -35.52 17.88 15.48
CA GLU A 819 -36.37 16.72 15.15
C GLU A 819 -37.87 17.05 15.02
N ASP A 820 -38.28 18.20 15.58
CA ASP A 820 -39.67 18.62 15.70
C ASP A 820 -40.11 19.38 14.43
N ARG A 821 -41.27 18.99 13.87
CA ARG A 821 -41.90 19.72 12.75
C ARG A 821 -42.62 21.01 13.17
N GLN A 822 -42.68 21.33 14.46
CA GLN A 822 -43.32 22.57 14.89
C GLN A 822 -42.42 23.76 14.53
N LEU A 823 -42.80 24.47 13.46
CA LEU A 823 -42.52 25.91 13.35
C LEU A 823 -43.01 26.53 14.66
N ALA A 824 -42.07 26.85 15.56
CA ALA A 824 -42.41 27.39 16.85
C ALA A 824 -43.08 28.75 16.64
N LEU A 825 -44.39 28.81 16.88
CA LEU A 825 -45.14 30.07 16.96
C LEU A 825 -44.62 31.00 18.07
N PHE A 826 -43.71 30.53 18.93
CA PHE A 826 -43.25 31.26 20.14
C PHE A 826 -41.77 31.07 20.52
N ALA A 827 -40.90 30.60 19.62
CA ALA A 827 -39.46 30.70 19.84
C ALA A 827 -38.87 31.66 18.80
N GLU A 828 -38.13 32.67 19.25
CA GLU A 828 -37.34 33.57 18.40
C GLU A 828 -36.25 32.78 17.67
N THR A 829 -36.66 32.01 16.67
CA THR A 829 -35.79 31.22 15.81
C THR A 829 -35.68 31.98 14.50
N ARG A 830 -34.45 32.27 14.08
CA ARG A 830 -34.18 32.94 12.79
C ARG A 830 -34.87 32.14 11.67
N PRO A 831 -35.58 32.80 10.73
CA PRO A 831 -36.13 32.12 9.56
C PRO A 831 -35.04 31.35 8.81
N LEU A 832 -35.36 30.16 8.28
CA LEU A 832 -34.39 29.30 7.58
C LEU A 832 -33.70 30.06 6.43
N GLU A 833 -34.40 31.01 5.80
CA GLU A 833 -33.89 31.85 4.72
C GLU A 833 -32.77 32.81 5.16
N GLN A 834 -32.61 33.05 6.47
CA GLN A 834 -31.57 33.90 7.05
C GLN A 834 -30.36 33.12 7.53
N ILE A 835 -30.43 31.78 7.56
CA ILE A 835 -29.30 30.94 7.95
C ILE A 835 -28.31 30.90 6.79
N GLN A 836 -27.03 31.13 7.08
CA GLN A 836 -25.96 31.01 6.10
C GLN A 836 -24.81 30.18 6.64
N PRO A 837 -24.09 29.44 5.77
CA PRO A 837 -22.82 28.89 6.15
C PRO A 837 -21.85 29.97 6.63
N ARG A 838 -20.93 29.60 7.51
CA ARG A 838 -19.78 30.40 7.94
C ARG A 838 -18.78 30.47 6.78
N TRP A 839 -18.95 31.49 5.94
CA TRP A 839 -18.11 31.71 4.78
C TRP A 839 -16.71 32.23 5.14
N ILE A 840 -15.69 31.65 4.53
CA ILE A 840 -14.30 32.12 4.53
C ILE A 840 -14.06 32.72 3.15
N ARG A 841 -13.96 34.06 3.08
CA ARG A 841 -13.79 34.81 1.83
C ARG A 841 -12.51 35.63 1.87
N CYS A 842 -11.84 35.72 0.74
CA CYS A 842 -10.74 36.65 0.55
C CYS A 842 -11.27 37.97 -0.03
N GLN A 843 -11.10 39.07 0.70
CA GLN A 843 -11.36 40.43 0.22
C GLN A 843 -10.05 41.22 0.33
N LEU A 844 -9.38 41.45 -0.79
CA LEU A 844 -8.20 42.32 -0.80
C LEU A 844 -8.63 43.77 -0.55
N PRO A 845 -7.86 44.58 0.20
CA PRO A 845 -8.13 46.01 0.29
C PRO A 845 -8.09 46.61 -1.12
N ARG A 846 -9.11 47.39 -1.50
CA ARG A 846 -9.05 48.17 -2.74
C ARG A 846 -7.79 49.04 -2.69
N GLN A 847 -6.89 48.88 -3.65
CA GLN A 847 -5.83 49.85 -3.86
C GLN A 847 -6.51 51.15 -4.30
N ASP A 848 -6.63 52.12 -3.38
CA ASP A 848 -6.96 53.48 -3.75
C ASP A 848 -5.87 53.97 -4.70
N GLN A 849 -6.20 54.05 -5.98
CA GLN A 849 -5.44 54.84 -6.93
C GLN A 849 -5.56 56.28 -6.45
N GLY A 850 -4.51 56.76 -5.77
CA GLY A 850 -4.38 58.15 -5.35
C GLY A 850 -4.37 59.07 -6.56
N GLU A 851 -5.55 59.51 -6.99
CA GLU A 851 -5.67 60.75 -7.75
C GLU A 851 -5.30 61.90 -6.81
N SER A 852 -4.06 62.38 -6.94
CA SER A 852 -3.64 63.66 -6.40
C SER A 852 -4.52 64.77 -6.97
N LYS A 853 -5.61 65.11 -6.28
CA LYS A 853 -6.28 66.40 -6.47
C LYS A 853 -5.41 67.49 -5.86
N VAL A 854 -4.56 68.05 -6.70
CA VAL A 854 -4.04 69.41 -6.54
C VAL A 854 -5.23 70.35 -6.71
N THR A 855 -5.82 70.80 -5.61
CA THR A 855 -6.66 72.00 -5.58
C THR A 855 -5.90 73.07 -4.82
N GLY A 856 -5.33 74.01 -5.57
CA GLY A 856 -4.84 75.25 -5.02
C GLY A 856 -6.02 76.13 -4.60
N GLU A 857 -6.02 76.55 -3.35
CA GLU A 857 -6.77 77.71 -2.90
C GLU A 857 -5.85 78.62 -2.10
N THR A 858 -5.61 79.79 -2.70
CA THR A 858 -5.00 80.97 -2.12
C THR A 858 -5.95 81.62 -1.13
N GLY A 859 -5.53 81.92 0.10
CA GLY A 859 -6.38 82.63 1.06
C GLY A 859 -5.76 83.00 2.41
N SER A 860 -4.91 84.03 2.40
CA SER A 860 -4.75 85.09 3.42
C SER A 860 -4.74 84.76 4.94
N LYS A 861 -3.55 84.97 5.53
CA LYS A 861 -3.22 85.72 6.77
C LYS A 861 -4.29 85.89 7.87
N GLY A 862 -3.89 85.49 9.08
CA GLY A 862 -4.36 86.06 10.35
C GLY A 862 -3.45 85.62 11.50
N ASP A 863 -2.53 86.51 11.90
CA ASP A 863 -1.72 86.45 13.12
C ASP A 863 -2.59 86.33 14.38
N GLY A 864 -2.04 85.71 15.44
CA GLY A 864 -2.35 86.14 16.81
C GLY A 864 -2.48 85.04 17.86
N THR A 865 -1.39 84.87 18.61
CA THR A 865 -1.23 84.31 19.99
C THR A 865 -1.43 82.82 20.24
#